data_AF-A0A926AI74-F1
#
_entry.id   AF-A0A926AI74-F1
#
_cell.length_a   1.000
_cell.length_b   1.000
_cell.length_c   1.000
_cell.angle_alpha   90.00
_cell.angle_beta   90.00
_cell.angle_gamma   90.00
#
_symmetry.space_group_name_H-M   'P 1'
#
loop_
_entity.id
_entity.type
_entity.pdbx_description
1 polymer ?
#
loop_
_entity_poly.entity_id
_entity_poly.type
_entity_poly.pdbx_seq_one_letter_code
_entity_poly.pdbx_strand_id
1 'polypeptide(L)'
;MGRITSGVGLISGINSKDIIDQLMTLESRPKRLLETRIENTNQQKLAYTDITTRLTSLRLSATTLKKPSSFQASTTTSSDEDVLTATASNGAALGAFQFRIARLVTSQQTVSKGYVDFDSAKVGAGTITIERGGGDLATETQLSELNGGKGVRRGSFRVTDRSGASATVDITAAVSVEDVVKKINTNLGVQVKATVKGDGLILTDTTSKVVSNLIVQDLGDGHAAEDLGLVASVATTEILGTDVNFVSRDTNLSSINDGRGIRTAATGNDFTVNLGDGTSFGVPLLGKKTVGDVIDAINTAGGSKIKASAVVGSNGIQLQDLSGGGGAFSVVAVGDSKAAKDLGIETTGAAGTLTGSNVIGGINTVLLSSLNGGAGLTLGTISIQSRAAVAGVDVNLSGAKTVADAIDLINAANAGVKASINGSGNGLQIVDTSGGTGSLIIGESAGGTSGADLGIGGTLDINTPAVNGKNLQRAWVSENTLLSQYNGGKGVAPGKFKITTASGVSATIDLTQGNEIRLADVIQEINSRAIGVTARINDNGDGLLLVDTTTGTNKLKVDDDTSTTATDLGIVGSAAVDRIDGSQEKTITVTATDTLQDVQKKINDLNFGATATIINDGTGNAPYRLSLNASGTGRAGRIVFDAGATNLDTHNLVEAQDAAVFLGSAGSSQPLLVTASKNQLSGVIKGVNIELHSVSEKPVTLGVSRSSENVSKELTTFTDAFNEMIDKLQDLTKYDTETNERGLLMGESTVNTVQTEMYASLNAVVNGGGKYRTLSSIGLTVASGGKLAFDEDKFNEEYGDNPQAVQSLFATLDTPVAASSSLSRLNNGAGVRTAGAGVSDIRFLLRDGSQFDVSLSSANTLANVLDAINTGAPGKITAALGADGNITLKDLTRGSKPFVASSFNGSKAVEDLGLNVKSDGGDINGRRLDLSGKFTNNAGAGFQIEQAINRLIDPANGVVPRQNKSLDSKADGFKSRIESLDKLIEGKRSRLERQFANMESVLAGLQDQQKAIGQIQTISG
;
A
#
# COMPACT_ATOMS: atom_id res chain seq x y z
N MET A 1 -27.25 74.98 -33.50
CA MET A 1 -28.38 75.29 -34.39
C MET A 1 -28.19 74.50 -35.67
N GLY A 2 -29.09 73.56 -35.94
CA GLY A 2 -28.97 72.60 -37.04
C GLY A 2 -29.12 73.26 -38.41
N ARG A 3 -28.18 72.99 -39.31
CA ARG A 3 -28.37 73.20 -40.75
C ARG A 3 -28.92 71.90 -41.30
N ILE A 4 -30.15 71.96 -41.80
CA ILE A 4 -30.80 70.88 -42.52
C ILE A 4 -29.99 70.63 -43.80
N THR A 5 -29.27 69.52 -43.86
CA THR A 5 -28.67 68.99 -45.10
C THR A 5 -29.76 68.21 -45.82
N SER A 6 -30.57 68.88 -46.63
CA SER A 6 -31.50 68.20 -47.54
C SER A 6 -30.69 67.58 -48.69
N GLY A 7 -30.67 66.24 -48.78
CA GLY A 7 -29.98 65.46 -49.82
C GLY A 7 -30.57 65.58 -51.24
N VAL A 8 -31.47 66.54 -51.45
CA VAL A 8 -31.97 66.95 -52.76
C VAL A 8 -31.39 68.32 -53.01
N GLY A 9 -30.62 68.49 -54.10
CA GLY A 9 -30.05 69.78 -54.44
C GLY A 9 -31.15 70.83 -54.48
N LEU A 10 -31.07 71.84 -53.61
CA LEU A 10 -32.17 72.78 -53.34
C LEU A 10 -32.53 73.61 -54.59
N ILE A 11 -31.65 73.61 -55.58
CA ILE A 11 -31.71 74.42 -56.80
C ILE A 11 -31.90 73.57 -58.07
N SER A 12 -31.39 72.32 -58.10
CA SER A 12 -31.43 71.45 -59.28
C SER A 12 -32.55 70.40 -59.24
N GLY A 13 -33.12 70.11 -58.07
CA GLY A 13 -34.08 69.01 -57.87
C GLY A 13 -33.47 67.61 -57.98
N ILE A 14 -32.16 67.49 -58.16
CA ILE A 14 -31.46 66.20 -58.31
C ILE A 14 -31.10 65.66 -56.92
N ASN A 15 -31.50 64.42 -56.65
CA ASN A 15 -31.11 63.68 -55.45
C ASN A 15 -29.66 63.16 -55.60
N SER A 16 -28.72 64.08 -55.40
CA SER A 16 -27.28 63.82 -55.55
C SER A 16 -26.78 62.77 -54.55
N LYS A 17 -27.40 62.68 -53.37
CA LYS A 17 -27.06 61.65 -52.37
C LYS A 17 -27.35 60.24 -52.90
N ASP A 18 -28.54 60.00 -53.43
CA ASP A 18 -28.90 58.68 -53.97
C ASP A 18 -28.05 58.29 -55.18
N ILE A 19 -27.70 59.25 -56.04
CA ILE A 19 -26.82 59.03 -57.18
C ILE A 19 -25.39 58.68 -56.73
N ILE A 20 -24.85 59.40 -55.75
CA ILE A 20 -23.53 59.10 -55.16
C ILE A 20 -23.57 57.71 -54.50
N ASP A 21 -24.61 57.39 -53.73
CA ASP A 21 -24.74 56.10 -53.05
C ASP A 21 -24.90 54.93 -54.05
N GLN A 22 -25.64 55.10 -55.16
CA GLN A 22 -25.73 54.12 -56.25
C GLN A 22 -24.38 53.92 -56.97
N LEU A 23 -23.65 55.00 -57.23
CA LEU A 23 -22.29 54.94 -57.81
C LEU A 23 -21.30 54.26 -56.86
N MET A 24 -21.35 54.55 -55.56
CA MET A 24 -20.53 53.89 -54.54
C MET A 24 -20.88 52.41 -54.40
N THR A 25 -22.14 52.04 -54.58
CA THR A 25 -22.55 50.63 -54.59
C THR A 25 -21.90 49.86 -55.74
N LEU A 26 -21.83 50.45 -56.95
CA LEU A 26 -21.12 49.85 -58.09
C LEU A 26 -19.61 49.78 -57.88
N GLU A 27 -19.02 50.85 -57.35
CA GLU A 27 -17.58 50.94 -57.06
C GLU A 27 -17.14 50.01 -55.91
N SER A 28 -18.06 49.60 -55.04
CA SER A 28 -17.81 48.63 -53.96
C SER A 28 -17.83 47.15 -54.39
N ARG A 29 -18.22 46.84 -55.65
CA ARG A 29 -18.28 45.45 -56.15
C ARG A 29 -16.95 44.68 -56.02
N PRO A 30 -15.77 45.25 -56.37
CA PRO A 30 -14.49 44.56 -56.20
C PRO A 30 -14.16 44.28 -54.73
N LYS A 31 -14.56 45.15 -53.81
CA LYS A 31 -14.45 44.93 -52.36
C LYS A 31 -15.31 43.75 -51.94
N ARG A 32 -16.59 43.73 -52.32
CA ARG A 32 -17.51 42.62 -51.97
C ARG A 32 -17.01 41.26 -52.49
N LEU A 33 -16.42 41.23 -53.68
CA LEU A 33 -15.78 40.02 -54.22
C LEU A 33 -14.56 39.57 -53.38
N LEU A 34 -13.77 40.50 -52.84
CA LEU A 34 -12.66 40.17 -51.93
C LEU A 34 -13.17 39.74 -50.54
N GLU A 35 -14.24 40.33 -50.03
CA GLU A 35 -14.89 39.90 -48.78
C GLU A 35 -15.38 38.45 -48.89
N THR A 36 -16.04 38.10 -50.00
CA THR A 36 -16.42 36.70 -50.28
C THR A 36 -15.20 35.77 -50.37
N ARG A 37 -14.09 36.23 -50.94
CA ARG A 37 -12.85 35.43 -50.98
C ARG A 37 -12.22 35.24 -49.60
N ILE A 38 -12.27 36.24 -48.72
CA ILE A 38 -11.82 36.11 -47.33
C ILE A 38 -12.69 35.09 -46.61
N GLU A 39 -14.00 35.16 -46.74
CA GLU A 39 -14.93 34.22 -46.10
C GLU A 39 -14.63 32.78 -46.54
N ASN A 40 -14.49 32.52 -47.84
CA ASN A 40 -14.11 31.20 -48.35
C ASN A 40 -12.74 30.75 -47.82
N THR A 41 -11.76 31.66 -47.72
CA THR A 41 -10.41 31.34 -47.18
C THR A 41 -10.49 30.98 -45.69
N ASN A 42 -11.30 31.70 -44.91
CA ASN A 42 -11.52 31.42 -43.50
C ASN A 42 -12.21 30.08 -43.28
N GLN A 43 -13.22 29.75 -44.09
CA GLN A 43 -13.88 28.45 -44.05
C GLN A 43 -12.88 27.33 -44.37
N GLN A 44 -12.01 27.50 -45.37
CA GLN A 44 -10.94 26.54 -45.68
C GLN A 44 -9.99 26.35 -44.49
N LYS A 45 -9.61 27.44 -43.81
CA LYS A 45 -8.80 27.39 -42.59
C LYS A 45 -9.48 26.63 -41.46
N LEU A 46 -10.78 26.84 -41.24
CA LEU A 46 -11.55 26.08 -40.27
C LEU A 46 -11.57 24.58 -40.61
N ALA A 47 -11.71 24.23 -41.89
CA ALA A 47 -11.63 22.85 -42.35
C ALA A 47 -10.26 22.20 -42.08
N TYR A 48 -9.15 22.89 -42.33
CA TYR A 48 -7.80 22.39 -41.98
C TYR A 48 -7.56 22.31 -40.47
N THR A 49 -8.21 23.19 -39.69
CA THR A 49 -8.17 23.14 -38.23
C THR A 49 -8.92 21.91 -37.71
N ASP A 50 -10.11 21.61 -38.26
CA ASP A 50 -10.87 20.39 -37.96
C ASP A 50 -10.08 19.13 -38.32
N ILE A 51 -9.45 19.10 -39.51
CA ILE A 51 -8.51 18.04 -39.90
C ILE A 51 -7.40 17.86 -38.87
N THR A 52 -6.81 18.95 -38.36
CA THR A 52 -5.75 18.90 -37.34
C THR A 52 -6.25 18.31 -36.03
N THR A 53 -7.46 18.69 -35.59
CA THR A 53 -8.09 18.15 -34.38
C THR A 53 -8.34 16.66 -34.51
N ARG A 54 -8.90 16.21 -35.64
CA ARG A 54 -9.19 14.79 -35.92
C ARG A 54 -7.92 13.94 -36.01
N LEU A 55 -6.89 14.46 -36.69
CA LEU A 55 -5.55 13.86 -36.71
C LEU A 55 -4.97 13.76 -35.29
N THR A 56 -5.18 14.78 -34.45
CA THR A 56 -4.72 14.75 -33.05
C THR A 56 -5.43 13.65 -32.25
N SER A 57 -6.74 13.46 -32.40
CA SER A 57 -7.48 12.36 -31.77
C SER A 57 -6.94 10.99 -32.20
N LEU A 58 -6.71 10.80 -33.50
CA LEU A 58 -6.14 9.56 -34.03
C LEU A 58 -4.72 9.32 -33.48
N ARG A 59 -3.91 10.38 -33.35
CA ARG A 59 -2.57 10.32 -32.74
C ARG A 59 -2.63 9.89 -31.27
N LEU A 60 -3.58 10.40 -30.49
CA LEU A 60 -3.72 10.05 -29.08
C LEU A 60 -4.03 8.56 -28.93
N SER A 61 -4.90 8.01 -29.79
CA SER A 61 -5.19 6.58 -29.78
C SER A 61 -3.97 5.73 -30.15
N ALA A 62 -3.23 6.11 -31.19
CA ALA A 62 -1.95 5.49 -31.53
C ALA A 62 -0.90 5.59 -30.39
N THR A 63 -0.94 6.67 -29.60
CA THR A 63 -0.09 6.88 -28.42
C THR A 63 -0.44 5.93 -27.28
N THR A 64 -1.70 5.52 -27.15
CA THR A 64 -2.11 4.48 -26.19
C THR A 64 -1.69 3.10 -26.67
N LEU A 65 -1.91 2.80 -27.96
CA LEU A 65 -1.57 1.50 -28.56
C LEU A 65 -0.06 1.25 -28.67
N LYS A 66 0.79 2.27 -28.69
CA LYS A 66 2.25 2.07 -28.66
C LYS A 66 2.80 1.74 -27.28
N LYS A 67 2.01 1.82 -26.20
CA LYS A 67 2.48 1.59 -24.82
C LYS A 67 2.37 0.09 -24.46
N PRO A 68 3.46 -0.56 -24.03
CA PRO A 68 3.42 -1.95 -23.58
C PRO A 68 2.39 -2.21 -22.46
N SER A 69 2.22 -1.25 -21.54
CA SER A 69 1.29 -1.37 -20.41
C SER A 69 -0.18 -1.55 -20.83
N SER A 70 -0.56 -1.04 -22.00
CA SER A 70 -1.94 -1.15 -22.53
C SER A 70 -2.33 -2.61 -22.83
N PHE A 71 -1.34 -3.47 -23.07
CA PHE A 71 -1.50 -4.90 -23.38
C PHE A 71 -1.30 -5.78 -22.13
N GLN A 72 -1.06 -5.17 -20.96
CA GLN A 72 -0.76 -5.89 -19.73
C GLN A 72 -1.96 -6.01 -18.79
N ALA A 73 -3.14 -5.57 -19.20
CA ALA A 73 -4.36 -5.77 -18.45
C ALA A 73 -4.62 -7.26 -18.21
N SER A 74 -5.07 -7.57 -17.00
CA SER A 74 -5.40 -8.92 -16.56
C SER A 74 -6.84 -8.93 -16.05
N THR A 75 -7.51 -10.07 -16.21
CA THR A 75 -8.84 -10.32 -15.67
C THR A 75 -8.82 -11.58 -14.82
N THR A 76 -9.86 -11.76 -14.01
CA THR A 76 -10.01 -12.92 -13.13
C THR A 76 -11.37 -13.58 -13.30
N THR A 77 -11.40 -14.90 -13.15
CA THR A 77 -12.63 -15.71 -13.12
C THR A 77 -12.62 -16.62 -11.91
N SER A 78 -13.75 -16.77 -11.22
CA SER A 78 -13.90 -17.72 -10.12
C SER A 78 -14.79 -18.88 -10.54
N SER A 79 -14.47 -20.09 -10.09
CA SER A 79 -15.38 -21.23 -10.27
C SER A 79 -16.60 -21.17 -9.35
N ASP A 80 -16.58 -20.31 -8.32
CA ASP A 80 -17.66 -20.10 -7.36
C ASP A 80 -17.58 -18.67 -6.77
N GLU A 81 -18.35 -17.74 -7.36
CA GLU A 81 -18.34 -16.31 -6.98
C GLU A 81 -19.05 -16.03 -5.64
N ASP A 82 -19.95 -16.92 -5.20
CA ASP A 82 -20.62 -16.81 -3.88
C ASP A 82 -19.64 -17.15 -2.73
N VAL A 83 -18.53 -17.80 -3.04
CA VAL A 83 -17.47 -18.14 -2.09
C VAL A 83 -16.31 -17.14 -2.17
N LEU A 84 -15.85 -16.84 -3.38
CA LEU A 84 -14.65 -16.02 -3.59
C LEU A 84 -14.71 -15.27 -4.91
N THR A 85 -14.42 -13.98 -4.88
CA THR A 85 -14.19 -13.13 -6.06
C THR A 85 -12.77 -12.57 -6.04
N ALA A 86 -12.30 -12.03 -7.17
CA ALA A 86 -11.03 -11.35 -7.21
C ALA A 86 -11.01 -10.21 -8.23
N THR A 87 -10.00 -9.36 -8.12
CA THR A 87 -9.66 -8.34 -9.10
C THR A 87 -8.17 -8.43 -9.42
N ALA A 88 -7.79 -8.20 -10.67
CA ALA A 88 -6.41 -8.19 -11.12
C ALA A 88 -5.97 -6.79 -11.56
N SER A 89 -4.74 -6.45 -11.19
CA SER A 89 -4.02 -5.26 -11.66
C SER A 89 -3.20 -5.59 -12.91
N ASN A 90 -2.70 -4.55 -13.60
CA ASN A 90 -1.86 -4.73 -14.78
C ASN A 90 -0.60 -5.53 -14.45
N GLY A 91 -0.33 -6.58 -15.22
CA GLY A 91 0.82 -7.46 -15.01
C GLY A 91 0.64 -8.43 -13.84
N ALA A 92 -0.59 -8.69 -13.40
CA ALA A 92 -0.88 -9.75 -12.44
C ALA A 92 -0.33 -11.11 -12.91
N ALA A 93 0.08 -11.94 -11.95
CA ALA A 93 0.59 -13.26 -12.24
C ALA A 93 -0.52 -14.14 -12.84
N LEU A 94 -0.33 -14.54 -14.10
CA LEU A 94 -1.28 -15.38 -14.84
C LEU A 94 -1.23 -16.82 -14.35
N GLY A 95 -2.37 -17.51 -14.36
CA GLY A 95 -2.47 -18.91 -13.95
C GLY A 95 -3.82 -19.28 -13.36
N ALA A 96 -3.99 -20.56 -13.04
CA ALA A 96 -5.14 -21.07 -12.29
C ALA A 96 -4.69 -21.45 -10.87
N PHE A 97 -5.35 -20.90 -9.86
CA PHE A 97 -5.02 -21.07 -8.45
C PHE A 97 -6.20 -21.70 -7.71
N GLN A 98 -5.96 -22.76 -6.93
CA GLN A 98 -7.02 -23.44 -6.17
C GLN A 98 -6.99 -23.02 -4.71
N PHE A 99 -8.13 -22.59 -4.19
CA PHE A 99 -8.32 -22.14 -2.82
C PHE A 99 -9.36 -22.98 -2.10
N ARG A 100 -9.15 -23.22 -0.80
CA ARG A 100 -10.20 -23.74 0.10
C ARG A 100 -10.32 -22.83 1.31
N ILE A 101 -11.49 -22.25 1.51
CA ILE A 101 -11.74 -21.28 2.58
C ILE A 101 -12.18 -22.06 3.82
N ALA A 102 -11.30 -22.15 4.82
CA ALA A 102 -11.59 -22.93 6.03
C ALA A 102 -12.44 -22.14 7.04
N ARG A 103 -12.21 -20.84 7.16
CA ARG A 103 -13.02 -19.93 7.97
C ARG A 103 -12.86 -18.48 7.51
N LEU A 104 -13.88 -17.68 7.80
CA LEU A 104 -13.85 -16.22 7.63
C LEU A 104 -13.36 -15.52 8.89
N VAL A 105 -12.99 -14.26 8.72
CA VAL A 105 -12.63 -13.38 9.83
C VAL A 105 -13.85 -13.10 10.72
N THR A 106 -13.63 -12.98 12.03
CA THR A 106 -14.64 -12.52 12.99
C THR A 106 -14.10 -11.37 13.84
N SER A 107 -15.01 -10.55 14.35
CA SER A 107 -14.74 -9.56 15.41
C SER A 107 -15.20 -10.12 16.75
N GLN A 108 -14.43 -9.84 17.81
CA GLN A 108 -14.81 -10.29 19.15
C GLN A 108 -16.11 -9.62 19.60
N GLN A 109 -16.99 -10.42 20.20
CA GLN A 109 -18.15 -9.94 20.94
C GLN A 109 -18.07 -10.46 22.37
N THR A 110 -18.11 -9.56 23.34
CA THR A 110 -18.07 -9.85 24.77
C THR A 110 -19.39 -9.43 25.39
N VAL A 111 -19.95 -10.23 26.29
CA VAL A 111 -21.20 -9.92 26.97
C VAL A 111 -21.04 -10.01 28.48
N SER A 112 -21.71 -9.12 29.20
CA SER A 112 -21.76 -9.18 30.66
C SER A 112 -22.72 -10.27 31.16
N LYS A 113 -22.65 -10.56 32.46
CA LYS A 113 -23.78 -11.16 33.18
C LYS A 113 -25.04 -10.30 33.08
N GLY A 114 -26.18 -10.89 33.44
CA GLY A 114 -27.47 -10.22 33.42
C GLY A 114 -27.63 -9.24 34.59
N TYR A 115 -28.34 -8.14 34.34
CA TYR A 115 -28.77 -7.15 35.31
C TYR A 115 -30.29 -7.01 35.30
N VAL A 116 -30.86 -6.76 36.47
CA VAL A 116 -32.31 -6.56 36.68
C VAL A 116 -32.85 -5.36 35.88
N ASP A 117 -32.01 -4.34 35.72
CA ASP A 117 -32.33 -3.08 35.05
C ASP A 117 -31.03 -2.48 34.48
N PHE A 118 -31.14 -1.61 33.48
CA PHE A 118 -29.98 -0.99 32.85
C PHE A 118 -29.70 0.44 33.34
N ASP A 119 -30.72 1.15 33.81
CA ASP A 119 -30.62 2.56 34.24
C ASP A 119 -30.54 2.74 35.77
N SER A 120 -30.72 1.66 36.53
CA SER A 120 -30.75 1.70 38.00
C SER A 120 -29.87 0.65 38.67
N ALA A 121 -29.53 -0.45 37.97
CA ALA A 121 -28.64 -1.46 38.50
C ALA A 121 -27.18 -0.98 38.49
N LYS A 122 -26.56 -0.99 39.67
CA LYS A 122 -25.20 -0.50 39.90
C LYS A 122 -24.17 -1.58 39.56
N VAL A 123 -23.08 -1.18 38.92
CA VAL A 123 -22.00 -2.10 38.53
C VAL A 123 -20.86 -2.18 39.57
N GLY A 124 -20.92 -1.40 40.65
CA GLY A 124 -19.89 -1.36 41.69
C GLY A 124 -18.70 -0.46 41.32
N ALA A 125 -18.07 0.16 42.32
CA ALA A 125 -16.93 1.03 42.09
C ALA A 125 -15.69 0.23 41.68
N GLY A 126 -14.90 0.77 40.76
CA GLY A 126 -13.70 0.11 40.28
C GLY A 126 -13.08 0.83 39.11
N THR A 127 -12.12 0.16 38.50
CA THR A 127 -11.43 0.63 37.31
C THR A 127 -11.56 -0.44 36.24
N ILE A 128 -12.07 -0.06 35.07
CA ILE A 128 -12.15 -0.92 33.90
C ILE A 128 -10.98 -0.55 32.99
N THR A 129 -10.26 -1.52 32.45
CA THR A 129 -9.34 -1.28 31.33
C THR A 129 -9.82 -1.95 30.05
N ILE A 130 -9.62 -1.25 28.95
CA ILE A 130 -9.85 -1.75 27.60
C ILE A 130 -8.51 -1.67 26.88
N GLU A 131 -7.94 -2.82 26.57
CA GLU A 131 -6.73 -2.90 25.77
C GLU A 131 -7.08 -3.48 24.39
N ARG A 132 -6.57 -2.86 23.33
CA ARG A 132 -6.75 -3.32 21.96
C ARG A 132 -5.50 -4.04 21.48
N GLY A 133 -5.65 -5.21 20.88
CA GLY A 133 -4.55 -5.98 20.31
C GLY A 133 -4.07 -7.10 21.21
N GLY A 134 -2.78 -7.05 21.58
CA GLY A 134 -2.02 -8.22 22.02
C GLY A 134 -1.85 -8.43 23.52
N GLY A 135 -2.58 -7.76 24.41
CA GLY A 135 -2.39 -7.90 25.87
C GLY A 135 -2.68 -9.28 26.47
N ASP A 136 -3.22 -10.23 25.68
CA ASP A 136 -3.56 -11.57 26.15
C ASP A 136 -2.33 -12.44 26.46
N LEU A 137 -2.44 -13.22 27.54
CA LEU A 137 -1.49 -14.24 27.95
C LEU A 137 -1.81 -15.61 27.32
N ALA A 138 -3.08 -15.86 26.96
CA ALA A 138 -3.55 -17.07 26.30
C ALA A 138 -3.45 -16.92 24.78
N THR A 139 -2.21 -16.83 24.26
CA THR A 139 -2.01 -16.75 22.81
C THR A 139 -2.42 -18.06 22.12
N GLU A 140 -2.65 -18.04 20.81
CA GLU A 140 -3.11 -19.23 20.08
C GLU A 140 -2.01 -19.66 19.11
N THR A 141 -1.29 -20.73 19.45
CA THR A 141 -0.13 -21.23 18.68
C THR A 141 -0.58 -21.83 17.35
N GLN A 142 -0.02 -21.35 16.24
CA GLN A 142 -0.39 -21.87 14.92
C GLN A 142 0.29 -23.21 14.66
N LEU A 143 -0.43 -24.13 14.01
CA LEU A 143 0.14 -25.42 13.62
C LEU A 143 1.26 -25.30 12.59
N SER A 144 1.38 -24.17 11.88
CA SER A 144 2.50 -23.88 10.97
C SER A 144 3.79 -23.49 11.69
N GLU A 145 3.70 -23.06 12.95
CA GLU A 145 4.86 -22.63 13.74
C GLU A 145 5.55 -23.80 14.46
N LEU A 146 4.84 -24.92 14.63
CA LEU A 146 5.34 -26.12 15.28
C LEU A 146 6.46 -26.81 14.49
N ASN A 147 7.07 -27.81 15.12
CA ASN A 147 8.16 -28.64 14.61
C ASN A 147 9.35 -27.82 14.11
N GLY A 148 9.67 -26.73 14.84
CA GLY A 148 10.75 -25.82 14.50
C GLY A 148 10.48 -24.97 13.25
N GLY A 149 9.21 -24.68 12.95
CA GLY A 149 8.78 -23.93 11.76
C GLY A 149 8.46 -24.79 10.53
N LYS A 150 8.56 -26.12 10.64
CA LYS A 150 8.11 -27.05 9.58
C LYS A 150 6.60 -27.23 9.54
N GLY A 151 5.94 -26.92 10.66
CA GLY A 151 4.52 -27.06 10.86
C GLY A 151 4.04 -28.51 10.99
N VAL A 152 2.72 -28.67 11.00
CA VAL A 152 2.01 -29.95 11.08
C VAL A 152 1.33 -30.26 9.75
N ARG A 153 1.57 -31.44 9.18
CA ARG A 153 0.86 -31.91 8.00
C ARG A 153 -0.61 -32.11 8.31
N ARG A 154 -1.47 -31.56 7.44
CA ARG A 154 -2.93 -31.61 7.61
C ARG A 154 -3.45 -32.97 7.15
N GLY A 155 -4.42 -33.51 7.88
CA GLY A 155 -5.02 -34.81 7.58
C GLY A 155 -5.86 -35.33 8.73
N SER A 156 -5.99 -36.65 8.80
CA SER A 156 -6.79 -37.32 9.84
C SER A 156 -5.99 -38.41 10.51
N PHE A 157 -6.24 -38.62 11.80
CA PHE A 157 -5.65 -39.70 12.58
C PHE A 157 -6.72 -40.40 13.42
N ARG A 158 -6.43 -41.59 13.93
CA ARG A 158 -7.35 -42.38 14.75
C ARG A 158 -6.90 -42.35 16.21
N VAL A 159 -7.86 -42.15 17.09
CA VAL A 159 -7.69 -42.30 18.54
C VAL A 159 -8.55 -43.47 19.02
N THR A 160 -7.96 -44.37 19.80
CA THR A 160 -8.63 -45.50 20.44
C THR A 160 -8.50 -45.36 21.94
N ASP A 161 -9.63 -45.34 22.66
CA ASP A 161 -9.63 -45.28 24.12
C ASP A 161 -9.42 -46.65 24.75
N ARG A 162 -9.23 -46.69 26.07
CA ARG A 162 -8.96 -47.93 26.80
C ARG A 162 -10.20 -48.80 26.97
N SER A 163 -11.37 -48.35 26.52
CA SER A 163 -12.56 -49.19 26.37
C SER A 163 -12.56 -50.00 25.07
N GLY A 164 -11.64 -49.68 24.14
CA GLY A 164 -11.55 -50.26 22.80
C GLY A 164 -12.36 -49.50 21.75
N ALA A 165 -13.06 -48.42 22.14
CA ALA A 165 -13.76 -47.57 21.18
C ALA A 165 -12.75 -46.75 20.38
N SER A 166 -13.08 -46.39 19.15
CA SER A 166 -12.20 -45.58 18.29
C SER A 166 -12.94 -44.49 17.56
N ALA A 167 -12.28 -43.36 17.34
CA ALA A 167 -12.77 -42.27 16.54
C ALA A 167 -11.67 -41.70 15.64
N THR A 168 -12.08 -41.16 14.50
CA THR A 168 -11.20 -40.42 13.58
C THR A 168 -11.26 -38.94 13.94
N VAL A 169 -10.08 -38.33 14.11
CA VAL A 169 -9.90 -36.89 14.29
C VAL A 169 -9.39 -36.32 12.98
N ASP A 170 -10.20 -35.47 12.33
CA ASP A 170 -9.84 -34.80 11.09
C ASP A 170 -9.37 -33.37 11.39
N ILE A 171 -8.09 -33.07 11.17
CA ILE A 171 -7.49 -31.74 11.36
C ILE A 171 -7.26 -31.00 10.04
N THR A 172 -7.84 -31.44 8.92
CA THR A 172 -7.63 -30.87 7.58
C THR A 172 -7.95 -29.37 7.50
N ALA A 173 -8.92 -28.90 8.29
CA ALA A 173 -9.30 -27.48 8.39
C ALA A 173 -8.75 -26.77 9.65
N ALA A 174 -7.96 -27.46 10.48
CA ALA A 174 -7.40 -26.86 11.70
C ALA A 174 -6.27 -25.88 11.37
N VAL A 175 -6.25 -24.76 12.09
CA VAL A 175 -5.25 -23.69 11.95
C VAL A 175 -4.29 -23.68 13.14
N SER A 176 -4.80 -23.94 14.34
CA SER A 176 -4.04 -23.85 15.59
C SER A 176 -4.04 -25.13 16.43
N VAL A 177 -3.20 -25.15 17.47
CA VAL A 177 -3.24 -26.21 18.49
C VAL A 177 -4.58 -26.24 19.21
N GLU A 178 -5.18 -25.07 19.48
CA GLU A 178 -6.50 -24.99 20.11
C GLU A 178 -7.58 -25.64 19.24
N ASP A 179 -7.55 -25.47 17.91
CA ASP A 179 -8.45 -26.17 17.01
C ASP A 179 -8.30 -27.70 17.13
N VAL A 180 -7.06 -28.19 17.27
CA VAL A 180 -6.79 -29.64 17.45
C VAL A 180 -7.31 -30.13 18.79
N VAL A 181 -6.99 -29.44 19.88
CA VAL A 181 -7.46 -29.76 21.24
C VAL A 181 -8.98 -29.77 21.27
N LYS A 182 -9.63 -28.76 20.68
CA LYS A 182 -11.08 -28.68 20.55
C LYS A 182 -11.63 -29.86 19.77
N LYS A 183 -11.09 -30.18 18.59
CA LYS A 183 -11.54 -31.33 17.79
C LYS A 183 -11.41 -32.67 18.51
N ILE A 184 -10.37 -32.86 19.32
CA ILE A 184 -10.22 -34.09 20.14
C ILE A 184 -11.25 -34.11 21.28
N ASN A 185 -11.45 -32.96 21.95
CA ASN A 185 -12.33 -32.86 23.12
C ASN A 185 -13.82 -32.79 22.75
N THR A 186 -14.17 -32.39 21.53
CA THR A 186 -15.56 -32.31 21.08
C THR A 186 -15.98 -33.57 20.35
N ASN A 187 -16.84 -34.35 21.01
CA ASN A 187 -17.74 -35.33 20.40
C ASN A 187 -17.06 -36.37 19.49
N LEU A 188 -16.08 -37.08 20.06
CA LEU A 188 -15.61 -38.33 19.50
C LEU A 188 -16.41 -39.48 20.14
N GLY A 189 -16.63 -40.58 19.41
CA GLY A 189 -17.17 -41.83 19.97
C GLY A 189 -16.22 -42.53 20.97
N VAL A 190 -15.30 -41.78 21.59
CA VAL A 190 -14.27 -42.20 22.54
C VAL A 190 -14.21 -41.23 23.72
N GLN A 191 -13.81 -41.71 24.90
CA GLN A 191 -13.69 -40.86 26.09
C GLN A 191 -12.23 -40.53 26.38
N VAL A 192 -11.71 -39.56 25.63
CA VAL A 192 -10.36 -39.02 25.76
C VAL A 192 -10.41 -37.50 25.91
N LYS A 193 -9.44 -36.94 26.63
CA LYS A 193 -9.26 -35.51 26.82
C LYS A 193 -7.85 -35.10 26.38
N ALA A 194 -7.74 -34.19 25.42
CA ALA A 194 -6.51 -33.52 25.06
C ALA A 194 -6.29 -32.27 25.92
N THR A 195 -5.05 -32.05 26.36
CA THR A 195 -4.59 -30.84 27.05
C THR A 195 -3.19 -30.49 26.58
N VAL A 196 -2.79 -29.23 26.73
CA VAL A 196 -1.40 -28.79 26.51
C VAL A 196 -0.64 -28.92 27.84
N LYS A 197 0.60 -29.42 27.77
CA LYS A 197 1.53 -29.38 28.91
C LYS A 197 2.96 -29.18 28.39
N GLY A 198 3.63 -28.14 28.84
CA GLY A 198 4.92 -27.73 28.29
C GLY A 198 4.80 -27.43 26.79
N ASP A 199 5.69 -28.04 25.99
CA ASP A 199 5.78 -27.85 24.55
C ASP A 199 5.09 -28.95 23.72
N GLY A 200 4.21 -29.75 24.36
CA GLY A 200 3.52 -30.88 23.75
C GLY A 200 2.04 -31.01 24.14
N LEU A 201 1.39 -32.00 23.55
CA LEU A 201 0.01 -32.38 23.83
C LEU A 201 -0.04 -33.64 24.72
N ILE A 202 -0.95 -33.66 25.68
CA ILE A 202 -1.27 -34.84 26.50
C ILE A 202 -2.68 -35.29 26.18
N LEU A 203 -2.84 -36.58 25.91
CA LEU A 203 -4.14 -37.23 25.79
C LEU A 203 -4.37 -38.13 27.01
N THR A 204 -5.45 -37.87 27.73
CA THR A 204 -5.87 -38.63 28.92
C THR A 204 -7.17 -39.39 28.63
N ASP A 205 -7.14 -40.71 28.79
CA ASP A 205 -8.34 -41.56 28.80
C ASP A 205 -9.14 -41.33 30.09
N THR A 206 -10.46 -41.16 29.95
CA THR A 206 -11.37 -40.94 31.08
C THR A 206 -12.36 -42.10 31.27
N THR A 207 -12.17 -43.23 30.59
CA THR A 207 -13.11 -44.37 30.61
C THR A 207 -13.05 -45.17 31.90
N SER A 208 -11.94 -45.10 32.64
CA SER A 208 -11.58 -46.01 33.75
C SER A 208 -11.56 -47.50 33.35
N LYS A 209 -11.52 -47.84 32.05
CA LYS A 209 -11.47 -49.20 31.53
C LYS A 209 -10.04 -49.58 31.10
N VAL A 210 -9.80 -50.88 30.92
CA VAL A 210 -8.49 -51.45 30.56
C VAL A 210 -8.59 -52.52 29.47
N VAL A 211 -9.63 -52.45 28.63
CA VAL A 211 -9.94 -53.43 27.57
C VAL A 211 -8.94 -53.35 26.42
N SER A 212 -8.42 -52.15 26.15
CA SER A 212 -7.40 -51.86 25.14
C SER A 212 -6.35 -50.91 25.72
N ASN A 213 -5.22 -50.77 25.02
CA ASN A 213 -4.34 -49.63 25.19
C ASN A 213 -5.03 -48.34 24.74
N LEU A 214 -4.58 -47.19 25.26
CA LEU A 214 -4.84 -45.89 24.66
C LEU A 214 -3.91 -45.77 23.44
N ILE A 215 -4.49 -45.61 22.24
CA ILE A 215 -3.75 -45.64 20.98
C ILE A 215 -4.05 -44.39 20.19
N VAL A 216 -3.00 -43.79 19.64
CA VAL A 216 -3.09 -42.77 18.59
C VAL A 216 -2.23 -43.24 17.42
N GLN A 217 -2.81 -43.26 16.23
CA GLN A 217 -2.13 -43.68 15.02
C GLN A 217 -2.61 -42.87 13.83
N ASP A 218 -1.71 -42.57 12.90
CA ASP A 218 -2.06 -41.95 11.64
C ASP A 218 -2.91 -42.88 10.75
N LEU A 219 -3.67 -42.27 9.83
CA LEU A 219 -4.50 -42.99 8.85
C LEU A 219 -3.85 -42.93 7.45
N GLY A 220 -3.66 -44.10 6.83
CA GLY A 220 -3.04 -44.19 5.50
C GLY A 220 -1.59 -43.69 5.51
N ASP A 221 -1.23 -42.89 4.50
CA ASP A 221 0.08 -42.20 4.40
C ASP A 221 0.09 -40.84 5.13
N GLY A 222 -0.89 -40.62 6.04
CA GLY A 222 -0.97 -39.42 6.87
C GLY A 222 0.15 -39.38 7.92
N HIS A 223 0.50 -38.17 8.37
CA HIS A 223 1.50 -37.93 9.41
C HIS A 223 1.05 -36.84 10.39
N ALA A 224 -0.26 -36.63 10.50
CA ALA A 224 -0.84 -35.57 11.31
C ALA A 224 -0.60 -35.83 12.81
N ALA A 225 -0.79 -37.07 13.28
CA ALA A 225 -0.53 -37.42 14.66
C ALA A 225 0.97 -37.45 14.96
N GLU A 226 1.81 -37.91 14.02
CA GLU A 226 3.27 -37.89 14.16
C GLU A 226 3.78 -36.46 14.36
N ASP A 227 3.35 -35.53 13.51
CA ASP A 227 3.74 -34.13 13.58
C ASP A 227 3.17 -33.41 14.82
N LEU A 228 2.11 -33.94 15.44
CA LEU A 228 1.59 -33.48 16.73
C LEU A 228 2.28 -34.15 17.93
N GLY A 229 3.22 -35.07 17.68
CA GLY A 229 3.93 -35.80 18.72
C GLY A 229 3.09 -36.84 19.44
N LEU A 230 1.92 -37.24 18.90
CA LEU A 230 0.93 -38.03 19.61
C LEU A 230 0.95 -39.53 19.30
N VAL A 231 1.66 -39.98 18.25
CA VAL A 231 1.66 -41.40 17.84
C VAL A 231 2.23 -42.28 18.95
N ALA A 232 1.36 -43.06 19.58
CA ALA A 232 1.74 -43.95 20.67
C ALA A 232 0.67 -45.03 20.90
N SER A 233 1.07 -46.13 21.54
CA SER A 233 0.17 -47.15 22.11
C SER A 233 0.63 -47.43 23.54
N VAL A 234 -0.16 -47.00 24.53
CA VAL A 234 0.22 -47.07 25.94
C VAL A 234 -0.82 -47.81 26.76
N ALA A 235 -0.34 -48.60 27.74
CA ALA A 235 -1.21 -49.27 28.69
C ALA A 235 -1.64 -48.34 29.85
N THR A 236 -1.07 -47.14 29.95
CA THR A 236 -1.44 -46.10 30.93
C THR A 236 -2.69 -45.34 30.50
N THR A 237 -3.24 -44.53 31.39
CA THR A 237 -4.35 -43.61 31.08
C THR A 237 -3.91 -42.40 30.27
N GLU A 238 -2.61 -42.16 30.11
CA GLU A 238 -2.08 -40.95 29.48
C GLU A 238 -1.04 -41.28 28.42
N ILE A 239 -1.18 -40.64 27.25
CA ILE A 239 -0.12 -40.44 26.27
C ILE A 239 0.47 -39.07 26.51
N LEU A 240 1.76 -39.02 26.83
CA LEU A 240 2.54 -37.79 26.83
C LEU A 240 3.14 -37.63 25.44
N GLY A 241 2.67 -36.63 24.70
CA GLY A 241 3.23 -36.31 23.40
C GLY A 241 4.65 -35.76 23.50
N THR A 242 5.41 -35.88 22.41
CA THR A 242 6.73 -35.25 22.32
C THR A 242 6.63 -33.73 22.21
N ASP A 243 7.69 -33.02 22.55
CA ASP A 243 7.77 -31.58 22.33
C ASP A 243 7.69 -31.28 20.82
N VAL A 244 6.69 -30.50 20.44
CA VAL A 244 6.46 -30.03 19.06
C VAL A 244 6.70 -28.54 18.92
N ASN A 245 6.79 -27.81 20.02
CA ASN A 245 7.17 -26.39 20.01
C ASN A 245 8.62 -26.24 20.45
N PHE A 246 9.54 -26.11 19.49
CA PHE A 246 10.97 -25.99 19.79
C PHE A 246 11.70 -25.06 18.81
N VAL A 247 12.81 -24.49 19.26
CA VAL A 247 13.69 -23.69 18.40
C VAL A 247 14.52 -24.60 17.50
N SER A 248 14.53 -24.29 16.21
CA SER A 248 15.35 -24.96 15.20
C SER A 248 16.15 -23.94 14.40
N ARG A 249 16.98 -24.41 13.45
CA ARG A 249 17.67 -23.52 12.51
C ARG A 249 16.70 -22.78 11.58
N ASP A 250 15.53 -23.35 11.32
CA ASP A 250 14.50 -22.79 10.43
C ASP A 250 13.58 -21.77 11.14
N THR A 251 13.67 -21.67 12.47
CA THR A 251 12.88 -20.72 13.26
C THR A 251 13.19 -19.28 12.83
N ASN A 252 12.15 -18.52 12.50
CA ASN A 252 12.26 -17.15 12.05
C ASN A 252 12.60 -16.20 13.22
N LEU A 253 13.51 -15.26 13.01
CA LEU A 253 13.85 -14.26 14.02
C LEU A 253 12.71 -13.28 14.28
N SER A 254 11.69 -13.19 13.43
CA SER A 254 10.50 -12.40 13.73
C SER A 254 9.52 -13.10 14.69
N SER A 255 9.59 -14.42 14.86
CA SER A 255 8.66 -15.17 15.73
C SER A 255 9.16 -15.28 17.17
N ILE A 256 10.45 -15.02 17.43
CA ILE A 256 11.01 -15.07 18.78
C ILE A 256 10.56 -13.86 19.62
N ASN A 257 10.66 -13.99 20.95
CA ASN A 257 10.16 -13.04 21.95
C ASN A 257 8.67 -12.72 21.76
N ASP A 258 7.86 -13.76 21.62
CA ASP A 258 6.41 -13.69 21.37
C ASP A 258 6.04 -12.78 20.19
N GLY A 259 6.84 -12.81 19.11
CA GLY A 259 6.61 -12.05 17.88
C GLY A 259 7.29 -10.66 17.82
N ARG A 260 8.03 -10.26 18.85
CA ARG A 260 8.79 -8.98 18.84
C ARG A 260 10.11 -9.08 18.08
N GLY A 261 10.61 -10.29 17.88
CA GLY A 261 11.87 -10.59 17.23
C GLY A 261 13.11 -10.10 17.97
N ILE A 262 14.19 -9.80 17.22
CA ILE A 262 15.45 -9.28 17.75
C ILE A 262 15.71 -7.84 17.32
N ARG A 263 16.26 -7.03 18.21
CA ARG A 263 16.57 -5.62 17.95
C ARG A 263 18.05 -5.45 17.74
N THR A 264 18.43 -5.35 16.47
CA THR A 264 19.82 -5.26 16.02
C THR A 264 20.29 -3.82 15.91
N ALA A 265 21.60 -3.62 16.00
CA ALA A 265 22.25 -2.37 15.62
C ALA A 265 22.06 -2.10 14.12
N ALA A 266 22.01 -0.81 13.76
CA ALA A 266 21.95 -0.39 12.36
C ALA A 266 23.25 -0.69 11.59
N THR A 267 24.40 -0.71 12.29
CA THR A 267 25.72 -0.99 11.72
C THR A 267 26.64 -1.62 12.76
N GLY A 268 27.60 -2.44 12.32
CA GLY A 268 28.63 -3.01 13.18
C GLY A 268 28.20 -4.31 13.86
N ASN A 269 28.86 -4.62 14.97
CA ASN A 269 28.58 -5.83 15.76
C ASN A 269 27.42 -5.57 16.72
N ASP A 270 26.59 -6.59 16.91
CA ASP A 270 25.46 -6.55 17.83
C ASP A 270 25.85 -6.95 19.25
N PHE A 271 26.78 -7.89 19.37
CA PHE A 271 27.33 -8.32 20.65
C PHE A 271 28.75 -8.85 20.50
N THR A 272 29.44 -8.93 21.62
CA THR A 272 30.78 -9.52 21.75
C THR A 272 30.69 -10.81 22.55
N VAL A 273 31.36 -11.86 22.08
CA VAL A 273 31.56 -13.11 22.80
C VAL A 273 32.97 -13.12 23.36
N ASN A 274 33.10 -13.19 24.68
CA ASN A 274 34.37 -13.33 25.40
C ASN A 274 34.57 -14.79 25.79
N LEU A 275 35.68 -15.38 25.35
CA LEU A 275 36.04 -16.78 25.58
C LEU A 275 36.91 -16.93 26.83
N GLY A 276 36.94 -18.15 27.38
CA GLY A 276 37.71 -18.50 28.56
C GLY A 276 39.23 -18.45 28.36
N ASP A 277 39.73 -18.41 27.11
CA ASP A 277 41.15 -18.16 26.82
C ASP A 277 41.53 -16.67 26.83
N GLY A 278 40.58 -15.78 27.11
CA GLY A 278 40.75 -14.33 27.12
C GLY A 278 40.61 -13.67 25.75
N THR A 279 40.37 -14.42 24.67
CA THR A 279 40.06 -13.86 23.36
C THR A 279 38.59 -13.50 23.23
N SER A 280 38.27 -12.55 22.37
CA SER A 280 36.90 -12.15 22.09
C SER A 280 36.68 -11.83 20.62
N PHE A 281 35.43 -11.92 20.17
CA PHE A 281 35.02 -11.59 18.81
C PHE A 281 33.63 -10.97 18.80
N GLY A 282 33.39 -10.07 17.85
CA GLY A 282 32.09 -9.45 17.65
C GLY A 282 31.25 -10.19 16.61
N VAL A 283 29.93 -10.18 16.80
CA VAL A 283 28.97 -10.86 15.92
C VAL A 283 27.99 -9.83 15.33
N PRO A 284 27.98 -9.62 14.01
CA PRO A 284 26.99 -8.79 13.33
C PRO A 284 25.77 -9.61 12.87
N LEU A 285 24.56 -9.12 13.14
CA LEU A 285 23.29 -9.77 12.82
C LEU A 285 22.42 -8.99 11.82
N LEU A 286 22.89 -7.87 11.29
CA LEU A 286 22.16 -7.12 10.28
C LEU A 286 21.85 -8.00 9.06
N GLY A 287 20.58 -8.04 8.67
CA GLY A 287 20.08 -8.79 7.51
C GLY A 287 19.88 -10.30 7.72
N LYS A 288 20.14 -10.83 8.93
CA LYS A 288 19.84 -12.23 9.28
C LYS A 288 18.34 -12.42 9.48
N LYS A 289 17.80 -13.59 9.13
CA LYS A 289 16.35 -13.87 9.14
C LYS A 289 15.95 -15.05 10.01
N THR A 290 16.86 -15.99 10.24
CA THR A 290 16.57 -17.23 10.98
C THR A 290 17.52 -17.43 12.16
N VAL A 291 17.15 -18.28 13.11
CA VAL A 291 18.05 -18.72 14.18
C VAL A 291 19.27 -19.45 13.60
N GLY A 292 19.11 -20.17 12.48
CA GLY A 292 20.22 -20.76 11.74
C GLY A 292 21.24 -19.71 11.27
N ASP A 293 20.77 -18.59 10.72
CA ASP A 293 21.63 -17.48 10.31
C ASP A 293 22.43 -16.88 11.48
N VAL A 294 21.81 -16.80 12.67
CA VAL A 294 22.47 -16.33 13.90
C VAL A 294 23.53 -17.32 14.36
N ILE A 295 23.18 -18.61 14.42
CA ILE A 295 24.12 -19.68 14.76
C ILE A 295 25.33 -19.66 13.81
N ASP A 296 25.08 -19.50 12.51
CA ASP A 296 26.13 -19.45 11.51
C ASP A 296 26.98 -18.18 11.63
N ALA A 297 26.38 -17.03 11.96
CA ALA A 297 27.11 -15.79 12.23
C ALA A 297 28.05 -15.94 13.45
N ILE A 298 27.58 -16.55 14.54
CA ILE A 298 28.39 -16.79 15.74
C ILE A 298 29.54 -17.76 15.43
N ASN A 299 29.23 -18.90 14.81
CA ASN A 299 30.22 -19.92 14.45
C ASN A 299 31.27 -19.39 13.46
N THR A 300 30.85 -18.57 12.50
CA THR A 300 31.77 -17.93 11.56
C THR A 300 32.69 -16.92 12.25
N ALA A 301 32.15 -16.11 13.16
CA ALA A 301 32.93 -15.09 13.87
C ALA A 301 33.93 -15.68 14.88
N GLY A 302 33.58 -16.77 15.57
CA GLY A 302 34.45 -17.44 16.54
C GLY A 302 35.33 -18.56 15.98
N GLY A 303 35.09 -19.00 14.74
CA GLY A 303 35.85 -20.07 14.10
C GLY A 303 35.84 -21.37 14.90
N SER A 304 36.97 -22.07 14.98
CA SER A 304 37.08 -23.36 15.70
C SER A 304 37.02 -23.24 17.23
N LYS A 305 36.93 -22.02 17.79
CA LYS A 305 36.92 -21.77 19.23
C LYS A 305 35.52 -21.72 19.85
N ILE A 306 34.48 -21.71 19.03
CA ILE A 306 33.09 -21.64 19.49
C ILE A 306 32.26 -22.70 18.77
N LYS A 307 31.23 -23.21 19.43
CA LYS A 307 30.14 -23.93 18.78
C LYS A 307 28.80 -23.42 19.30
N ALA A 308 28.08 -22.72 18.45
CA ALA A 308 26.69 -22.34 18.64
C ALA A 308 25.77 -23.43 18.08
N SER A 309 24.70 -23.74 18.82
CA SER A 309 23.64 -24.65 18.40
C SER A 309 22.31 -24.29 19.05
N ALA A 310 21.20 -24.57 18.35
CA ALA A 310 19.89 -24.62 18.99
C ALA A 310 19.85 -25.85 19.91
N VAL A 311 19.22 -25.71 21.08
CA VAL A 311 19.08 -26.82 22.03
C VAL A 311 17.75 -27.53 21.75
N VAL A 312 17.77 -28.85 21.65
CA VAL A 312 16.52 -29.64 21.54
C VAL A 312 15.93 -29.79 22.94
N GLY A 313 14.64 -29.45 23.11
CA GLY A 313 13.95 -29.47 24.42
C GLY A 313 14.26 -28.27 25.33
N SER A 314 15.06 -27.31 24.87
CA SER A 314 15.21 -26.00 25.48
C SER A 314 15.05 -24.96 24.39
N ASN A 315 14.08 -24.07 24.55
CA ASN A 315 13.66 -23.11 23.53
C ASN A 315 14.65 -21.95 23.33
N GLY A 316 15.96 -22.23 23.36
CA GLY A 316 17.04 -21.24 23.34
C GLY A 316 18.27 -21.67 22.52
N ILE A 317 19.29 -20.80 22.54
CA ILE A 317 20.57 -21.01 21.86
C ILE A 317 21.63 -21.35 22.90
N GLN A 318 22.43 -22.40 22.64
CA GLN A 318 23.59 -22.75 23.44
C GLN A 318 24.87 -22.43 22.69
N LEU A 319 25.84 -21.90 23.43
CA LEU A 319 27.19 -21.66 22.98
C LEU A 319 28.15 -22.54 23.80
N GLN A 320 29.05 -23.22 23.14
CA GLN A 320 30.13 -23.98 23.75
C GLN A 320 31.47 -23.32 23.42
N ASP A 321 32.25 -23.04 24.45
CA ASP A 321 33.62 -22.54 24.31
C ASP A 321 34.57 -23.73 24.12
N LEU A 322 35.24 -23.76 22.97
CA LEU A 322 36.18 -24.79 22.54
C LEU A 322 37.64 -24.29 22.59
N SER A 323 37.88 -23.10 23.14
CA SER A 323 39.23 -22.51 23.25
C SER A 323 40.11 -23.22 24.29
N GLY A 324 39.51 -23.91 25.26
CA GLY A 324 40.22 -24.65 26.31
C GLY A 324 40.74 -23.78 27.47
N GLY A 325 40.38 -22.49 27.52
CA GLY A 325 40.76 -21.59 28.62
C GLY A 325 39.84 -21.69 29.84
N GLY A 326 40.39 -21.42 31.04
CA GLY A 326 39.65 -21.48 32.31
C GLY A 326 39.03 -20.15 32.76
N GLY A 327 39.08 -19.11 31.93
CA GLY A 327 38.51 -17.78 32.19
C GLY A 327 36.99 -17.73 32.04
N ALA A 328 36.42 -16.55 32.28
CA ALA A 328 34.97 -16.34 32.18
C ALA A 328 34.51 -16.37 30.72
N PHE A 329 33.48 -17.19 30.44
CA PHE A 329 32.81 -17.25 29.15
C PHE A 329 31.53 -16.42 29.20
N SER A 330 31.43 -15.36 28.39
CA SER A 330 30.33 -14.39 28.48
C SER A 330 29.95 -13.81 27.13
N VAL A 331 28.70 -13.39 26.98
CA VAL A 331 28.22 -12.61 25.84
C VAL A 331 27.73 -11.26 26.37
N VAL A 332 28.15 -10.17 25.73
CA VAL A 332 27.80 -8.80 26.13
C VAL A 332 27.30 -8.02 24.92
N ALA A 333 26.18 -7.31 25.05
CA ALA A 333 25.69 -6.43 24.00
C ALA A 333 26.69 -5.33 23.63
N VAL A 334 26.65 -4.87 22.38
CA VAL A 334 27.50 -3.78 21.87
C VAL A 334 26.64 -2.56 21.53
N GLY A 335 27.03 -1.40 22.05
CA GLY A 335 26.32 -0.13 21.83
C GLY A 335 24.88 -0.21 22.33
N ASP A 336 23.93 0.18 21.47
CA ASP A 336 22.49 0.18 21.77
C ASP A 336 21.77 -1.09 21.28
N SER A 337 22.49 -2.09 20.74
CA SER A 337 21.85 -3.34 20.30
C SER A 337 21.28 -4.10 21.49
N LYS A 338 20.07 -4.64 21.35
CA LYS A 338 19.45 -5.52 22.35
C LYS A 338 19.45 -6.98 21.87
N ALA A 339 20.13 -7.28 20.76
CA ALA A 339 20.03 -8.57 20.11
C ALA A 339 20.52 -9.72 21.00
N ALA A 340 21.58 -9.55 21.80
CA ALA A 340 22.02 -10.60 22.72
C ALA A 340 20.99 -10.91 23.81
N LYS A 341 20.33 -9.87 24.35
CA LYS A 341 19.21 -10.02 25.30
C LYS A 341 18.03 -10.71 24.65
N ASP A 342 17.64 -10.26 23.47
CA ASP A 342 16.52 -10.79 22.71
C ASP A 342 16.77 -12.25 22.24
N LEU A 343 18.02 -12.65 22.07
CA LEU A 343 18.41 -14.05 21.81
C LEU A 343 18.57 -14.89 23.08
N GLY A 344 18.36 -14.29 24.26
CA GLY A 344 18.49 -14.96 25.54
C GLY A 344 19.92 -15.35 25.92
N ILE A 345 20.93 -14.87 25.19
CA ILE A 345 22.34 -15.29 25.37
C ILE A 345 23.18 -14.25 26.12
N GLU A 346 22.66 -13.07 26.42
CA GLU A 346 23.35 -12.04 27.22
C GLU A 346 23.49 -12.49 28.68
N THR A 347 24.53 -13.28 28.95
CA THR A 347 24.82 -13.83 30.28
C THR A 347 26.29 -14.21 30.39
N THR A 348 26.70 -14.57 31.61
CA THR A 348 28.00 -15.19 31.89
C THR A 348 27.77 -16.66 32.20
N GLY A 349 28.34 -17.57 31.39
CA GLY A 349 28.24 -19.01 31.55
C GLY A 349 29.24 -19.57 32.57
N ALA A 350 28.99 -20.80 33.03
CA ALA A 350 30.00 -21.59 33.72
C ALA A 350 31.12 -21.99 32.72
N ALA A 351 32.30 -22.35 33.21
CA ALA A 351 33.46 -22.65 32.36
C ALA A 351 33.11 -23.66 31.24
N GLY A 352 33.15 -23.20 29.98
CA GLY A 352 33.01 -24.02 28.77
C GLY A 352 31.62 -24.06 28.10
N THR A 353 30.52 -23.67 28.75
CA THR A 353 29.18 -23.69 28.12
C THR A 353 28.26 -22.60 28.66
N LEU A 354 27.55 -21.94 27.74
CA LEU A 354 26.56 -20.91 28.01
C LEU A 354 25.25 -21.34 27.33
N THR A 355 24.23 -21.59 28.13
CA THR A 355 22.88 -21.90 27.63
C THR A 355 22.01 -20.67 27.79
N GLY A 356 21.48 -20.17 26.68
CA GLY A 356 20.57 -19.03 26.69
C GLY A 356 19.19 -19.36 27.26
N SER A 357 18.43 -18.32 27.60
CA SER A 357 17.03 -18.46 28.01
C SER A 357 16.10 -18.84 26.85
N ASN A 358 14.87 -19.23 27.18
CA ASN A 358 13.84 -19.46 26.16
C ASN A 358 13.57 -18.17 25.38
N VAL A 359 13.54 -18.29 24.05
CA VAL A 359 13.27 -17.20 23.10
C VAL A 359 11.95 -17.39 22.35
N ILE A 360 11.27 -18.51 22.50
CA ILE A 360 9.87 -18.69 22.06
C ILE A 360 9.01 -19.03 23.27
N GLY A 361 7.78 -18.50 23.30
CA GLY A 361 6.77 -18.91 24.25
C GLY A 361 6.42 -20.40 24.08
N GLY A 362 5.86 -20.99 25.12
CA GLY A 362 5.27 -22.33 25.05
C GLY A 362 3.97 -22.33 24.24
N ILE A 363 3.39 -23.51 24.05
CA ILE A 363 2.09 -23.65 23.40
C ILE A 363 1.02 -22.93 24.23
N ASN A 364 0.25 -22.06 23.58
CA ASN A 364 -0.82 -21.26 24.14
C ASN A 364 -0.45 -20.44 25.39
N THR A 365 0.80 -20.00 25.48
CA THR A 365 1.30 -19.17 26.59
C THR A 365 2.29 -18.14 26.09
N VAL A 366 2.84 -17.34 26.99
CA VAL A 366 3.79 -16.27 26.68
C VAL A 366 5.00 -16.34 27.61
N LEU A 367 6.11 -15.77 27.16
CA LEU A 367 7.34 -15.73 27.93
C LEU A 367 7.20 -14.80 29.14
N LEU A 368 7.78 -15.20 30.28
CA LEU A 368 7.91 -14.30 31.42
C LEU A 368 8.81 -13.10 31.10
N SER A 369 9.76 -13.24 30.17
CA SER A 369 10.59 -12.14 29.66
C SER A 369 9.79 -11.11 28.85
N SER A 370 8.58 -11.45 28.41
CA SER A 370 7.69 -10.55 27.68
C SER A 370 6.77 -9.72 28.55
N LEU A 371 6.70 -10.01 29.84
CA LEU A 371 5.82 -9.31 30.78
C LEU A 371 6.46 -8.03 31.31
N ASN A 372 5.69 -7.23 32.05
CA ASN A 372 6.11 -5.94 32.60
C ASN A 372 6.73 -5.03 31.53
N GLY A 373 6.02 -4.87 30.41
CA GLY A 373 6.50 -4.08 29.28
C GLY A 373 7.72 -4.65 28.56
N GLY A 374 7.99 -5.94 28.70
CA GLY A 374 9.17 -6.59 28.13
C GLY A 374 10.45 -6.38 28.94
N ALA A 375 10.33 -5.84 30.17
CA ALA A 375 11.40 -5.89 31.16
C ALA A 375 11.63 -7.33 31.65
N GLY A 376 10.55 -8.12 31.69
CA GLY A 376 10.53 -9.50 32.15
C GLY A 376 10.33 -9.64 33.65
N LEU A 377 9.88 -10.82 34.08
CA LEU A 377 9.76 -11.19 35.49
C LEU A 377 10.82 -12.22 35.88
N THR A 378 11.49 -11.99 37.02
CA THR A 378 12.36 -12.99 37.65
C THR A 378 11.69 -13.51 38.91
N LEU A 379 11.26 -14.76 38.87
CA LEU A 379 10.47 -15.35 39.96
C LEU A 379 11.35 -16.11 40.95
N GLY A 380 10.93 -16.10 42.22
CA GLY A 380 11.53 -16.79 43.34
C GLY A 380 10.52 -17.75 43.99
N THR A 381 10.52 -17.81 45.32
CA THR A 381 9.57 -18.65 46.08
C THR A 381 8.45 -17.79 46.66
N ILE A 382 7.22 -18.25 46.50
CA ILE A 382 6.03 -17.69 47.17
C ILE A 382 5.50 -18.66 48.21
N SER A 383 4.77 -18.18 49.21
CA SER A 383 4.07 -19.01 50.20
C SER A 383 2.56 -18.88 50.03
N ILE A 384 1.87 -20.00 49.77
CA ILE A 384 0.42 -20.03 49.58
C ILE A 384 -0.23 -20.70 50.79
N GLN A 385 -1.08 -19.97 51.52
CA GLN A 385 -1.94 -20.49 52.57
C GLN A 385 -3.38 -20.51 52.08
N SER A 386 -3.94 -21.71 51.85
CA SER A 386 -5.36 -21.88 51.52
C SER A 386 -6.27 -21.58 52.70
N ARG A 387 -7.57 -21.45 52.42
CA ARG A 387 -8.59 -21.13 53.42
C ARG A 387 -8.82 -22.23 54.45
N ALA A 388 -8.43 -23.47 54.15
CA ALA A 388 -8.46 -24.58 55.10
C ALA A 388 -7.12 -24.78 55.82
N ALA A 389 -6.02 -24.28 55.26
CA ALA A 389 -4.69 -24.53 55.79
C ALA A 389 -4.32 -23.53 56.90
N VAL A 390 -3.70 -24.05 57.97
CA VAL A 390 -3.17 -23.24 59.08
C VAL A 390 -1.74 -22.75 58.78
N ALA A 391 -1.01 -23.41 57.89
CA ALA A 391 0.35 -23.05 57.47
C ALA A 391 0.44 -22.91 55.94
N GLY A 392 1.28 -21.97 55.48
CA GLY A 392 1.53 -21.77 54.05
C GLY A 392 2.42 -22.86 53.44
N VAL A 393 2.22 -23.13 52.16
CA VAL A 393 3.02 -24.04 51.32
C VAL A 393 3.95 -23.19 50.45
N ASP A 394 5.25 -23.40 50.57
CA ASP A 394 6.24 -22.76 49.71
C ASP A 394 6.21 -23.36 48.30
N VAL A 395 6.13 -22.50 47.29
CA VAL A 395 6.13 -22.83 45.86
C VAL A 395 7.31 -22.14 45.19
N ASN A 396 8.28 -22.92 44.70
CA ASN A 396 9.44 -22.40 43.99
C ASN A 396 9.10 -22.16 42.51
N LEU A 397 9.07 -20.90 42.09
CA LEU A 397 8.77 -20.47 40.72
C LEU A 397 10.02 -20.10 39.90
N SER A 398 11.22 -20.21 40.48
CA SER A 398 12.48 -19.82 39.79
C SER A 398 12.80 -20.61 38.51
N GLY A 399 12.21 -21.80 38.38
CA GLY A 399 12.30 -22.61 37.17
C GLY A 399 11.42 -22.12 36.01
N ALA A 400 10.39 -21.32 36.28
CA ALA A 400 9.41 -20.89 35.29
C ALA A 400 10.06 -20.02 34.19
N LYS A 401 9.67 -20.27 32.93
CA LYS A 401 10.08 -19.48 31.76
C LYS A 401 8.88 -18.85 31.06
N THR A 402 7.72 -19.48 31.18
CA THR A 402 6.44 -19.02 30.64
C THR A 402 5.41 -18.81 31.76
N VAL A 403 4.30 -18.14 31.42
CA VAL A 403 3.15 -18.04 32.32
C VAL A 403 2.56 -19.42 32.63
N ALA A 404 2.53 -20.33 31.66
CA ALA A 404 2.07 -21.71 31.87
C ALA A 404 2.96 -22.45 32.87
N ASP A 405 4.29 -22.30 32.82
CA ASP A 405 5.18 -22.94 33.79
C ASP A 405 4.88 -22.47 35.22
N ALA A 406 4.62 -21.17 35.40
CA ALA A 406 4.26 -20.63 36.72
C ALA A 406 2.93 -21.21 37.22
N ILE A 407 1.92 -21.30 36.35
CA ILE A 407 0.63 -21.94 36.65
C ILE A 407 0.83 -23.42 37.02
N ASP A 408 1.61 -24.15 36.23
CA ASP A 408 1.87 -25.57 36.44
C ASP A 408 2.62 -25.83 37.74
N LEU A 409 3.63 -25.01 38.08
CA LEU A 409 4.36 -25.11 39.35
C LEU A 409 3.45 -24.83 40.56
N ILE A 410 2.55 -23.83 40.48
CA ILE A 410 1.58 -23.55 41.54
C ILE A 410 0.59 -24.72 41.70
N ASN A 411 0.05 -25.23 40.59
CA ASN A 411 -0.90 -26.34 40.61
C ASN A 411 -0.25 -27.64 41.10
N ALA A 412 1.02 -27.89 40.75
CA ALA A 412 1.76 -29.07 41.19
C ALA A 412 2.14 -29.03 42.68
N ALA A 413 2.18 -27.85 43.30
CA ALA A 413 2.52 -27.71 44.72
C ALA A 413 1.41 -28.23 45.67
N ASN A 414 0.20 -28.52 45.15
CA ASN A 414 -0.94 -29.01 45.94
C ASN A 414 -1.28 -28.12 47.15
N ALA A 415 -1.12 -26.80 47.03
CA ALA A 415 -1.34 -25.84 48.11
C ALA A 415 -2.83 -25.61 48.47
N GLY A 416 -3.75 -26.47 48.00
CA GLY A 416 -5.20 -26.31 48.18
C GLY A 416 -5.81 -25.20 47.32
N VAL A 417 -5.14 -24.84 46.22
CA VAL A 417 -5.57 -23.83 45.25
C VAL A 417 -5.44 -24.35 43.83
N LYS A 418 -6.10 -23.66 42.89
CA LYS A 418 -5.94 -23.84 41.45
C LYS A 418 -5.57 -22.52 40.80
N ALA A 419 -4.43 -22.47 40.11
CA ALA A 419 -4.01 -21.38 39.27
C ALA A 419 -4.52 -21.54 37.83
N SER A 420 -4.93 -20.44 37.22
CA SER A 420 -5.25 -20.32 35.79
C SER A 420 -5.00 -18.89 35.30
N ILE A 421 -5.20 -18.61 34.02
CA ILE A 421 -5.32 -17.23 33.53
C ILE A 421 -6.69 -16.69 34.00
N ASN A 422 -6.77 -15.39 34.30
CA ASN A 422 -8.00 -14.72 34.72
C ASN A 422 -9.01 -14.61 33.55
N GLY A 423 -10.27 -14.26 33.85
CA GLY A 423 -11.33 -14.18 32.84
C GLY A 423 -11.09 -13.12 31.76
N SER A 424 -10.23 -12.13 32.02
CA SER A 424 -9.85 -11.08 31.06
C SER A 424 -8.70 -11.48 30.13
N GLY A 425 -7.96 -12.54 30.46
CA GLY A 425 -6.84 -13.03 29.66
C GLY A 425 -5.48 -12.36 29.96
N ASN A 426 -5.44 -11.32 30.78
CA ASN A 426 -4.24 -10.47 30.96
C ASN A 426 -3.48 -10.71 32.28
N GLY A 427 -4.00 -11.57 33.15
CA GLY A 427 -3.41 -11.84 34.47
C GLY A 427 -3.66 -13.27 34.95
N LEU A 428 -3.14 -13.60 36.13
CA LEU A 428 -3.37 -14.90 36.76
C LEU A 428 -4.58 -14.87 37.70
N GLN A 429 -5.30 -15.98 37.80
CA GLN A 429 -6.32 -16.20 38.81
C GLN A 429 -5.93 -17.37 39.70
N ILE A 430 -6.08 -17.21 41.01
CA ILE A 430 -5.88 -18.28 42.00
C ILE A 430 -7.20 -18.55 42.70
N VAL A 431 -7.77 -19.73 42.52
CA VAL A 431 -9.03 -20.14 43.16
C VAL A 431 -8.74 -21.10 44.30
N ASP A 432 -9.29 -20.85 45.49
CA ASP A 432 -9.22 -21.81 46.59
C ASP A 432 -10.08 -23.04 46.29
N THR A 433 -9.48 -24.23 46.42
CA THR A 433 -10.18 -25.52 46.22
C THR A 433 -10.26 -26.33 47.51
N SER A 434 -9.88 -25.75 48.65
CA SER A 434 -9.77 -26.43 49.93
C SER A 434 -11.11 -26.52 50.68
N GLY A 435 -12.04 -25.61 50.38
CA GLY A 435 -13.36 -25.54 51.02
C GLY A 435 -13.34 -24.98 52.45
N GLY A 436 -12.22 -24.42 52.89
CA GLY A 436 -12.10 -23.81 54.21
C GLY A 436 -12.76 -22.43 54.32
N THR A 437 -12.94 -21.96 55.56
CA THR A 437 -13.60 -20.69 55.87
C THR A 437 -12.64 -19.54 56.20
N GLY A 438 -11.33 -19.83 56.32
CA GLY A 438 -10.29 -18.83 56.56
C GLY A 438 -10.03 -17.91 55.36
N SER A 439 -8.95 -17.14 55.44
CA SER A 439 -8.46 -16.28 54.35
C SER A 439 -7.48 -17.03 53.45
N LEU A 440 -7.51 -16.72 52.16
CA LEU A 440 -6.46 -17.11 51.22
C LEU A 440 -5.32 -16.08 51.33
N ILE A 441 -4.10 -16.53 51.62
CA ILE A 441 -2.94 -15.65 51.76
C ILE A 441 -1.85 -16.11 50.79
N ILE A 442 -1.41 -15.20 49.94
CA ILE A 442 -0.26 -15.39 49.06
C ILE A 442 0.82 -14.42 49.53
N GLY A 443 1.80 -14.96 50.24
CA GLY A 443 2.93 -14.24 50.81
C GLY A 443 4.22 -14.43 50.02
N GLU A 444 5.18 -13.55 50.28
CA GLU A 444 6.53 -13.64 49.73
C GLU A 444 7.44 -14.38 50.71
N SER A 445 8.28 -15.29 50.21
CA SER A 445 9.29 -15.93 51.05
C SER A 445 10.58 -15.09 51.03
N ALA A 446 11.15 -14.83 52.22
CA ALA A 446 12.47 -14.21 52.44
C ALA A 446 12.77 -12.89 51.68
N GLY A 447 11.77 -12.00 51.51
CA GLY A 447 11.97 -10.69 50.89
C GLY A 447 11.87 -10.65 49.36
N GLY A 448 11.32 -11.71 48.75
CA GLY A 448 10.97 -11.72 47.32
C GLY A 448 9.79 -10.81 46.97
N THR A 449 9.51 -10.66 45.67
CA THR A 449 8.41 -9.87 45.10
C THR A 449 7.53 -10.66 44.13
N SER A 450 7.71 -11.98 44.05
CA SER A 450 7.14 -12.79 42.97
C SER A 450 5.61 -12.87 42.98
N GLY A 451 4.99 -12.91 44.15
CA GLY A 451 3.54 -12.81 44.26
C GLY A 451 3.02 -11.45 43.81
N ALA A 452 3.69 -10.36 44.18
CA ALA A 452 3.37 -9.00 43.74
C ALA A 452 3.59 -8.80 42.23
N ASP A 453 4.70 -9.32 41.69
CA ASP A 453 5.08 -9.24 40.26
C ASP A 453 4.10 -10.03 39.38
N LEU A 454 3.58 -11.15 39.88
CA LEU A 454 2.49 -11.92 39.27
C LEU A 454 1.10 -11.32 39.53
N GLY A 455 1.01 -10.23 40.28
CA GLY A 455 -0.24 -9.55 40.60
C GLY A 455 -1.18 -10.33 41.51
N ILE A 456 -0.74 -11.42 42.13
CA ILE A 456 -1.55 -12.34 42.96
C ILE A 456 -1.25 -12.24 44.47
N GLY A 457 -0.26 -11.45 44.88
CA GLY A 457 0.14 -11.31 46.28
C GLY A 457 -0.91 -10.59 47.15
N GLY A 458 -1.05 -11.03 48.41
CA GLY A 458 -1.90 -10.39 49.41
C GLY A 458 -2.73 -11.35 50.28
N THR A 459 -3.56 -10.78 51.15
CA THR A 459 -4.56 -11.49 51.96
C THR A 459 -5.95 -11.21 51.41
N LEU A 460 -6.69 -12.25 51.06
CA LEU A 460 -8.04 -12.15 50.54
C LEU A 460 -9.06 -12.73 51.54
N ASP A 461 -10.24 -12.12 51.57
CA ASP A 461 -11.22 -12.29 52.64
C ASP A 461 -12.09 -13.55 52.49
N ILE A 462 -13.04 -13.72 53.42
CA ILE A 462 -13.91 -14.92 53.44
C ILE A 462 -14.95 -14.97 52.30
N ASN A 463 -15.18 -13.85 51.61
CA ASN A 463 -16.23 -13.68 50.60
C ASN A 463 -15.68 -13.82 49.18
N THR A 464 -14.35 -13.79 49.00
CA THR A 464 -13.66 -13.87 47.71
C THR A 464 -12.92 -15.20 47.58
N PRO A 465 -13.54 -16.24 47.00
CA PRO A 465 -12.90 -17.55 46.86
C PRO A 465 -11.77 -17.58 45.80
N ALA A 466 -11.56 -16.48 45.08
CA ALA A 466 -10.57 -16.35 44.03
C ALA A 466 -9.82 -15.01 44.09
N VAL A 467 -8.51 -15.06 43.83
CA VAL A 467 -7.66 -13.90 43.55
C VAL A 467 -7.69 -13.65 42.05
N ASN A 468 -8.18 -12.50 41.62
CA ASN A 468 -8.02 -12.04 40.24
C ASN A 468 -6.79 -11.13 40.19
N GLY A 469 -5.69 -11.66 39.65
CA GLY A 469 -4.44 -10.94 39.52
C GLY A 469 -4.54 -9.81 38.51
N LYS A 470 -3.68 -8.81 38.71
CA LYS A 470 -3.58 -7.62 37.85
C LYS A 470 -3.10 -7.96 36.43
N ASN A 471 -3.34 -7.06 35.49
CA ASN A 471 -2.71 -7.10 34.17
C ASN A 471 -1.19 -7.20 34.31
N LEU A 472 -0.59 -8.24 33.72
CA LEU A 472 0.86 -8.48 33.73
C LEU A 472 1.62 -7.67 32.67
N GLN A 473 0.91 -6.85 31.89
CA GLN A 473 1.47 -5.92 30.91
C GLN A 473 2.39 -6.63 29.92
N ARG A 474 1.83 -7.60 29.18
CA ARG A 474 2.55 -8.29 28.11
C ARG A 474 2.95 -7.27 27.04
N ALA A 475 4.24 -7.11 26.80
CA ALA A 475 4.70 -6.33 25.67
C ALA A 475 4.47 -7.08 24.36
N TRP A 476 3.68 -6.49 23.47
CA TRP A 476 3.44 -7.02 22.13
C TRP A 476 3.80 -5.99 21.04
N VAL A 477 4.17 -4.78 21.44
CA VAL A 477 4.72 -3.75 20.57
C VAL A 477 6.22 -3.62 20.80
N SER A 478 6.97 -3.48 19.71
CA SER A 478 8.41 -3.28 19.73
C SER A 478 8.86 -2.39 18.57
N GLU A 479 10.14 -2.04 18.56
CA GLU A 479 10.78 -1.36 17.44
C GLU A 479 10.60 -2.13 16.11
N ASN A 480 10.42 -3.45 16.14
CA ASN A 480 10.21 -4.28 14.96
C ASN A 480 8.75 -4.36 14.47
N THR A 481 7.78 -3.88 15.25
CA THR A 481 6.37 -3.97 14.90
C THR A 481 6.10 -3.24 13.59
N LEU A 482 5.48 -3.93 12.63
CA LEU A 482 5.11 -3.37 11.33
C LEU A 482 3.98 -2.35 11.49
N LEU A 483 4.10 -1.21 10.81
CA LEU A 483 3.05 -0.18 10.81
C LEU A 483 1.72 -0.70 10.28
N SER A 484 1.74 -1.67 9.35
CA SER A 484 0.54 -2.31 8.83
C SER A 484 -0.15 -3.24 9.84
N GLN A 485 0.53 -3.66 10.90
CA GLN A 485 0.01 -4.56 11.94
C GLN A 485 -0.29 -3.83 13.27
N TYR A 486 0.16 -2.59 13.41
CA TYR A 486 -0.11 -1.76 14.58
C TYR A 486 -1.59 -1.37 14.70
N ASN A 487 -1.97 -0.75 15.82
CA ASN A 487 -3.34 -0.25 16.08
C ASN A 487 -4.41 -1.36 15.98
N GLY A 488 -4.12 -2.50 16.60
CA GLY A 488 -4.97 -3.68 16.53
C GLY A 488 -5.17 -4.22 15.11
N GLY A 489 -4.12 -4.21 14.28
CA GLY A 489 -4.16 -4.70 12.91
C GLY A 489 -4.88 -3.82 11.89
N LYS A 490 -5.41 -2.65 12.31
CA LYS A 490 -5.92 -1.63 11.38
C LYS A 490 -4.78 -1.02 10.54
N GLY A 491 -3.59 -0.98 11.12
CA GLY A 491 -2.41 -0.35 10.57
C GLY A 491 -2.39 1.17 10.80
N VAL A 492 -1.27 1.78 10.44
CA VAL A 492 -1.04 3.23 10.46
C VAL A 492 -1.08 3.74 9.04
N ALA A 493 -2.00 4.66 8.74
CA ALA A 493 -2.05 5.31 7.44
C ALA A 493 -0.80 6.19 7.25
N PRO A 494 -0.08 6.09 6.11
CA PRO A 494 1.02 7.00 5.81
C PRO A 494 0.51 8.45 5.72
N GLY A 495 1.18 9.38 6.37
CA GLY A 495 0.76 10.77 6.42
C GLY A 495 1.70 11.64 7.24
N LYS A 496 1.24 12.86 7.54
CA LYS A 496 2.01 13.86 8.27
C LYS A 496 1.30 14.27 9.54
N PHE A 497 2.09 14.52 10.58
CA PHE A 497 1.63 15.09 11.83
C PHE A 497 2.67 16.04 12.40
N LYS A 498 2.24 16.95 13.27
CA LYS A 498 3.07 18.00 13.85
C LYS A 498 3.25 17.76 15.34
N ILE A 499 4.48 17.80 15.80
CA ILE A 499 4.83 17.80 17.23
C ILE A 499 5.22 19.23 17.61
N THR A 500 4.65 19.74 18.70
CA THR A 500 4.96 21.05 19.30
C THR A 500 5.36 20.85 20.75
N THR A 501 6.51 21.39 21.15
CA THR A 501 7.08 21.25 22.50
C THR A 501 6.60 22.33 23.46
N ALA A 502 6.90 22.16 24.75
CA ALA A 502 6.68 23.13 25.80
C ALA A 502 7.38 24.48 25.53
N SER A 503 8.54 24.44 24.88
CA SER A 503 9.25 25.65 24.42
C SER A 503 8.57 26.37 23.24
N GLY A 504 7.57 25.76 22.62
CA GLY A 504 6.89 26.26 21.42
C GLY A 504 7.56 25.88 20.09
N VAL A 505 8.72 25.21 20.14
CA VAL A 505 9.36 24.65 18.95
C VAL A 505 8.50 23.52 18.39
N SER A 506 8.33 23.49 17.06
CA SER A 506 7.55 22.45 16.40
C SER A 506 8.25 21.87 15.18
N ALA A 507 8.00 20.60 14.89
CA ALA A 507 8.42 19.94 13.66
C ALA A 507 7.32 19.07 13.09
N THR A 508 7.30 18.96 11.76
CA THR A 508 6.46 18.02 11.03
C THR A 508 7.19 16.69 10.89
N ILE A 509 6.50 15.62 11.26
CA ILE A 509 6.89 14.23 11.00
C ILE A 509 6.14 13.79 9.75
N ASP A 510 6.86 13.22 8.80
CA ASP A 510 6.33 12.90 7.47
C ASP A 510 6.64 11.44 7.15
N LEU A 511 5.62 10.58 7.27
CA LEU A 511 5.69 9.15 6.96
C LEU A 511 5.18 8.84 5.54
N THR A 512 5.03 9.84 4.67
CA THR A 512 4.56 9.64 3.28
C THR A 512 5.67 9.17 2.33
N GLN A 513 6.90 9.01 2.84
CA GLN A 513 8.07 8.71 2.02
C GLN A 513 8.09 7.24 1.56
N GLY A 514 7.30 6.38 2.20
CA GLY A 514 7.12 4.98 1.83
C GLY A 514 8.30 4.09 2.19
N ASN A 515 9.24 4.62 2.98
CA ASN A 515 10.37 3.87 3.54
C ASN A 515 10.11 3.48 5.00
N GLU A 516 9.07 4.03 5.62
CA GLU A 516 8.65 3.76 6.98
C GLU A 516 7.73 2.53 7.01
N ILE A 517 8.28 1.39 7.45
CA ILE A 517 7.59 0.09 7.44
C ILE A 517 7.35 -0.38 8.87
N ARG A 518 8.19 0.04 9.83
CA ARG A 518 8.16 -0.38 11.24
C ARG A 518 8.11 0.81 12.20
N LEU A 519 7.75 0.54 13.45
CA LEU A 519 7.82 1.56 14.52
C LEU A 519 9.25 2.08 14.75
N ALA A 520 10.29 1.28 14.52
CA ALA A 520 11.67 1.77 14.53
C ALA A 520 11.88 2.97 13.60
N ASP A 521 11.28 2.93 12.40
CA ASP A 521 11.41 4.00 11.41
C ASP A 521 10.70 5.27 11.91
N VAL A 522 9.52 5.12 12.54
CA VAL A 522 8.78 6.23 13.15
C VAL A 522 9.54 6.85 14.32
N ILE A 523 10.08 6.02 15.21
CA ILE A 523 10.91 6.45 16.34
C ILE A 523 12.14 7.20 15.82
N GLN A 524 12.81 6.66 14.80
CA GLN A 524 13.97 7.31 14.17
C GLN A 524 13.57 8.66 13.55
N GLU A 525 12.46 8.72 12.81
CA GLU A 525 12.02 9.94 12.14
C GLU A 525 11.70 11.04 13.16
N ILE A 526 11.03 10.72 14.27
CA ILE A 526 10.76 11.67 15.37
C ILE A 526 12.07 12.13 16.01
N ASN A 527 12.92 11.19 16.44
CA ASN A 527 14.15 11.51 17.16
C ASN A 527 15.15 12.31 16.30
N SER A 528 15.16 12.08 14.99
CA SER A 528 16.01 12.80 14.04
C SER A 528 15.67 14.29 13.92
N ARG A 529 14.47 14.72 14.33
CA ARG A 529 14.08 16.14 14.24
C ARG A 529 14.80 17.04 15.23
N ALA A 530 15.41 16.48 16.28
CA ALA A 530 16.17 17.21 17.28
C ALA A 530 15.44 18.44 17.88
N ILE A 531 14.12 18.36 18.02
CA ILE A 531 13.28 19.42 18.62
C ILE A 531 13.21 19.36 20.16
N GLY A 532 14.01 18.49 20.78
CA GLY A 532 13.93 18.23 22.24
C GLY A 532 12.81 17.28 22.64
N VAL A 533 12.33 16.44 21.72
CA VAL A 533 11.40 15.34 22.02
C VAL A 533 12.08 14.01 21.74
N THR A 534 11.96 13.07 22.66
CA THR A 534 12.41 11.69 22.48
C THR A 534 11.21 10.76 22.37
N ALA A 535 11.17 9.95 21.32
CA ALA A 535 10.24 8.85 21.12
C ALA A 535 10.90 7.51 21.45
N ARG A 536 10.15 6.61 22.08
CA ARG A 536 10.51 5.21 22.34
C ARG A 536 9.25 4.35 22.48
N ILE A 537 9.41 3.04 22.61
CA ILE A 537 8.33 2.17 23.11
C ILE A 537 8.05 2.52 24.58
N ASN A 538 6.78 2.59 24.96
CA ASN A 538 6.36 2.94 26.31
C ASN A 538 6.64 1.83 27.34
N ASP A 539 6.43 2.14 28.62
CA ASP A 539 6.79 1.24 29.72
C ASP A 539 5.86 0.02 29.84
N ASN A 540 4.65 0.09 29.27
CA ASN A 540 3.73 -1.04 29.18
C ASN A 540 4.04 -1.96 27.99
N GLY A 541 4.88 -1.53 27.05
CA GLY A 541 5.26 -2.30 25.86
C GLY A 541 4.13 -2.50 24.86
N ASP A 542 3.14 -1.60 24.87
CA ASP A 542 1.93 -1.65 24.04
C ASP A 542 1.82 -0.43 23.11
N GLY A 543 2.68 0.59 23.22
CA GLY A 543 2.58 1.79 22.40
C GLY A 543 3.84 2.65 22.35
N LEU A 544 3.72 3.83 21.72
CA LEU A 544 4.79 4.83 21.66
C LEU A 544 4.69 5.82 22.82
N LEU A 545 5.81 6.13 23.45
CA LEU A 545 5.94 7.22 24.41
C LEU A 545 6.74 8.35 23.79
N LEU A 546 6.19 9.56 23.82
CA LEU A 546 6.93 10.79 23.57
C LEU A 546 7.19 11.51 24.88
N VAL A 547 8.44 11.94 25.07
CA VAL A 547 8.87 12.75 26.22
C VAL A 547 9.49 14.04 25.71
N ASP A 548 8.96 15.17 26.17
CA ASP A 548 9.50 16.49 25.96
C ASP A 548 10.60 16.76 26.99
N THR A 549 11.79 17.05 26.51
CA THR A 549 12.97 17.36 27.33
C THR A 549 13.23 18.87 27.39
N THR A 550 12.37 19.67 26.77
CA THR A 550 12.48 21.12 26.75
C THR A 550 11.79 21.76 27.96
N THR A 551 12.25 22.95 28.34
CA THR A 551 11.60 23.77 29.37
C THR A 551 10.74 24.84 28.71
N GLY A 552 9.48 24.98 29.12
CA GLY A 552 8.59 26.04 28.65
C GLY A 552 7.20 25.98 29.30
N THR A 553 6.32 26.91 28.93
CA THR A 553 4.97 27.03 29.50
C THR A 553 3.88 26.37 28.63
N ASN A 554 4.19 26.03 27.38
CA ASN A 554 3.28 25.26 26.54
C ASN A 554 3.27 23.80 26.97
N LYS A 555 2.33 23.02 26.45
CA LYS A 555 2.29 21.58 26.62
C LYS A 555 2.86 20.90 25.39
N LEU A 556 3.51 19.75 25.58
CA LEU A 556 3.79 18.85 24.46
C LEU A 556 2.46 18.55 23.76
N LYS A 557 2.41 18.81 22.45
CA LYS A 557 1.20 18.66 21.65
C LYS A 557 1.52 17.98 20.34
N VAL A 558 0.70 17.02 19.97
CA VAL A 558 0.75 16.33 18.69
C VAL A 558 -0.58 16.55 17.99
N ASP A 559 -0.52 17.15 16.81
CA ASP A 559 -1.66 17.38 15.94
C ASP A 559 -1.46 16.60 14.65
N ASP A 560 -2.50 15.85 14.24
CA ASP A 560 -2.57 15.38 12.87
C ASP A 560 -2.74 16.56 11.92
N ASP A 561 -2.11 16.49 10.74
CA ASP A 561 -2.28 17.50 9.68
C ASP A 561 -3.53 17.14 8.83
N THR A 562 -3.35 16.69 7.59
CA THR A 562 -4.44 16.20 6.73
C THR A 562 -4.62 14.67 6.78
N SER A 563 -4.04 13.99 7.77
CA SER A 563 -4.01 12.51 7.86
C SER A 563 -4.47 12.02 9.24
N THR A 564 -4.60 10.70 9.42
CA THR A 564 -4.89 10.08 10.73
C THR A 564 -3.65 9.42 11.35
N THR A 565 -2.46 9.79 10.90
CA THR A 565 -1.21 9.08 11.22
C THR A 565 -0.92 9.07 12.72
N ALA A 566 -0.95 10.24 13.38
CA ALA A 566 -0.73 10.34 14.82
C ALA A 566 -1.87 9.70 15.61
N THR A 567 -3.10 9.80 15.10
CA THR A 567 -4.27 9.11 15.66
C THR A 567 -4.10 7.59 15.63
N ASP A 568 -3.67 7.03 14.50
CA ASP A 568 -3.44 5.59 14.33
C ASP A 568 -2.24 5.12 15.17
N LEU A 569 -1.24 5.98 15.39
CA LEU A 569 -0.14 5.74 16.33
C LEU A 569 -0.54 5.84 17.81
N GLY A 570 -1.72 6.40 18.10
CA GLY A 570 -2.24 6.61 19.46
C GLY A 570 -1.67 7.84 20.17
N ILE A 571 -0.91 8.70 19.48
CA ILE A 571 -0.12 9.79 20.08
C ILE A 571 -0.71 11.18 19.85
N VAL A 572 -1.89 11.29 19.23
CA VAL A 572 -2.56 12.58 19.02
C VAL A 572 -3.05 13.17 20.35
N GLY A 573 -2.92 14.49 20.52
CA GLY A 573 -3.43 15.19 21.70
C GLY A 573 -2.43 16.14 22.35
N SER A 574 -2.80 16.67 23.52
CA SER A 574 -1.94 17.53 24.34
C SER A 574 -1.60 16.82 25.65
N ALA A 575 -0.32 16.80 26.01
CA ALA A 575 0.17 16.17 27.23
C ALA A 575 -0.46 16.78 28.49
N ALA A 576 -0.76 15.95 29.48
CA ALA A 576 -1.10 16.43 30.81
C ALA A 576 0.13 17.05 31.50
N VAL A 577 1.32 16.47 31.23
CA VAL A 577 2.64 16.89 31.74
C VAL A 577 3.61 17.05 30.56
N ASP A 578 4.79 16.47 30.63
CA ASP A 578 5.89 16.49 29.65
C ASP A 578 5.85 15.31 28.67
N ARG A 579 4.82 14.46 28.75
CA ARG A 579 4.76 13.20 28.01
C ARG A 579 3.41 12.92 27.39
N ILE A 580 3.43 12.26 26.23
CA ILE A 580 2.26 11.67 25.57
C ILE A 580 2.51 10.17 25.47
N ASP A 581 1.61 9.39 26.06
CA ASP A 581 1.64 7.94 26.01
C ASP A 581 0.58 7.42 25.04
N GLY A 582 1.04 6.82 23.95
CA GLY A 582 0.25 6.16 22.92
C GLY A 582 -0.17 4.73 23.27
N SER A 583 -0.15 4.38 24.56
CA SER A 583 -0.63 3.09 25.08
C SER A 583 -1.96 2.69 24.45
N GLN A 584 -2.02 1.42 24.08
CA GLN A 584 -3.18 0.75 23.49
C GLN A 584 -4.12 0.20 24.57
N GLU A 585 -3.81 0.46 25.84
CA GLU A 585 -4.69 0.33 27.00
C GLU A 585 -5.30 1.69 27.36
N LYS A 586 -6.62 1.71 27.61
CA LYS A 586 -7.35 2.87 28.15
C LYS A 586 -8.13 2.49 29.38
N THR A 587 -8.20 3.43 30.32
CA THR A 587 -8.81 3.23 31.63
C THR A 587 -10.11 4.01 31.76
N ILE A 588 -11.12 3.38 32.38
CA ILE A 588 -12.40 3.99 32.76
C ILE A 588 -12.55 3.86 34.27
N THR A 589 -12.78 4.99 34.95
CA THR A 589 -13.16 4.98 36.36
C THR A 589 -14.67 4.78 36.51
N VAL A 590 -15.05 3.78 37.29
CA VAL A 590 -16.43 3.46 37.66
C VAL A 590 -16.65 3.82 39.12
N THR A 591 -17.68 4.61 39.38
CA THR A 591 -18.10 5.03 40.72
C THR A 591 -19.16 4.10 41.28
N ALA A 592 -19.37 4.10 42.60
CA ALA A 592 -20.35 3.22 43.24
C ALA A 592 -21.81 3.49 42.81
N THR A 593 -22.07 4.65 42.21
CA THR A 593 -23.39 5.06 41.70
C THR A 593 -23.59 4.78 40.22
N ASP A 594 -22.54 4.41 39.49
CA ASP A 594 -22.64 4.19 38.05
C ASP A 594 -23.49 2.95 37.75
N THR A 595 -24.36 3.13 36.77
CA THR A 595 -25.28 2.12 36.26
C THR A 595 -24.70 1.40 35.04
N LEU A 596 -25.38 0.36 34.57
CA LEU A 596 -25.01 -0.31 33.31
C LEU A 596 -25.02 0.67 32.13
N GLN A 597 -25.98 1.60 32.10
CA GLN A 597 -26.07 2.66 31.10
C GLN A 597 -24.91 3.66 31.20
N ASP A 598 -24.49 4.03 32.40
CA ASP A 598 -23.34 4.92 32.59
C ASP A 598 -22.05 4.28 32.10
N VAL A 599 -21.86 2.99 32.37
CA VAL A 599 -20.72 2.23 31.85
C VAL A 599 -20.76 2.17 30.32
N GLN A 600 -21.92 1.84 29.72
CA GLN A 600 -22.09 1.85 28.27
C GLN A 600 -21.68 3.21 27.67
N LYS A 601 -22.15 4.30 28.27
CA LYS A 601 -21.84 5.66 27.83
C LYS A 601 -20.33 5.94 27.95
N LYS A 602 -19.73 5.64 29.09
CA LYS A 602 -18.29 5.86 29.32
C LYS A 602 -17.42 5.08 28.33
N ILE A 603 -17.78 3.85 28.00
CA ILE A 603 -17.08 3.05 26.99
C ILE A 603 -17.18 3.70 25.61
N ASN A 604 -18.39 4.10 25.20
CA ASN A 604 -18.58 4.73 23.89
C ASN A 604 -17.92 6.12 23.81
N ASP A 605 -17.93 6.89 24.90
CA ASP A 605 -17.27 8.20 24.98
C ASP A 605 -15.74 8.08 24.82
N LEU A 606 -15.13 6.96 25.23
CA LEU A 606 -13.69 6.71 24.98
C LEU A 606 -13.37 6.65 23.48
N ASN A 607 -14.33 6.25 22.63
CA ASN A 607 -14.13 6.01 21.20
C ASN A 607 -12.89 5.12 20.92
N PHE A 608 -12.68 4.10 21.74
CA PHE A 608 -11.46 3.31 21.73
C PHE A 608 -11.75 1.81 21.76
N GLY A 609 -11.41 1.12 20.67
CA GLY A 609 -11.26 -0.34 20.58
C GLY A 609 -12.58 -1.12 20.52
N ALA A 610 -13.62 -0.63 21.16
CA ALA A 610 -14.92 -1.29 21.23
C ALA A 610 -16.08 -0.30 21.24
N THR A 611 -17.25 -0.78 20.83
CA THR A 611 -18.54 -0.12 21.03
C THR A 611 -19.38 -0.94 22.00
N ALA A 612 -20.04 -0.28 22.95
CA ALA A 612 -20.91 -0.92 23.92
C ALA A 612 -22.38 -0.61 23.65
N THR A 613 -23.23 -1.63 23.78
CA THR A 613 -24.70 -1.54 23.67
C THR A 613 -25.35 -2.39 24.76
N ILE A 614 -26.49 -1.95 25.28
CA ILE A 614 -27.30 -2.78 26.18
C ILE A 614 -28.29 -3.61 25.36
N ILE A 615 -28.32 -4.92 25.62
CA ILE A 615 -29.29 -5.86 25.04
C ILE A 615 -30.22 -6.38 26.13
N ASN A 616 -31.49 -6.61 25.77
CA ASN A 616 -32.44 -7.34 26.59
C ASN A 616 -32.57 -8.76 26.02
N ASP A 617 -32.08 -9.76 26.76
CA ASP A 617 -32.08 -11.17 26.34
C ASP A 617 -33.39 -11.91 26.65
N GLY A 618 -34.37 -11.23 27.27
CA GLY A 618 -35.67 -11.79 27.63
C GLY A 618 -35.67 -12.71 28.85
N THR A 619 -34.55 -12.86 29.58
CA THR A 619 -34.51 -13.66 30.79
C THR A 619 -35.28 -13.01 31.95
N GLY A 620 -36.00 -13.80 32.75
CA GLY A 620 -37.03 -13.27 33.66
C GLY A 620 -36.53 -12.35 34.78
N ASN A 621 -35.39 -12.64 35.40
CA ASN A 621 -34.91 -11.89 36.58
C ASN A 621 -33.81 -10.86 36.26
N ALA A 622 -33.04 -11.03 35.19
CA ALA A 622 -31.91 -10.18 34.89
C ALA A 622 -31.67 -10.05 33.38
N PRO A 623 -32.64 -9.48 32.63
CA PRO A 623 -32.65 -9.51 31.17
C PRO A 623 -31.57 -8.65 30.50
N TYR A 624 -31.04 -7.65 31.20
CA TYR A 624 -30.18 -6.64 30.58
C TYR A 624 -28.70 -7.04 30.63
N ARG A 625 -28.02 -6.97 29.49
CA ARG A 625 -26.57 -7.24 29.39
C ARG A 625 -25.89 -6.13 28.63
N LEU A 626 -24.67 -5.82 29.02
CA LEU A 626 -23.76 -5.02 28.21
C LEU A 626 -23.12 -5.94 27.16
N SER A 627 -23.37 -5.66 25.89
CA SER A 627 -22.66 -6.25 24.76
C SER A 627 -21.59 -5.29 24.29
N LEU A 628 -20.34 -5.74 24.28
CA LEU A 628 -19.20 -5.03 23.72
C LEU A 628 -18.81 -5.69 22.40
N ASN A 629 -18.68 -4.89 21.35
CA ASN A 629 -18.24 -5.33 20.04
C ASN A 629 -16.89 -4.67 19.73
N ALA A 630 -15.87 -5.47 19.46
CA ALA A 630 -14.58 -4.96 19.03
C ALA A 630 -14.72 -4.23 17.68
N SER A 631 -14.06 -3.07 17.55
CA SER A 631 -14.09 -2.28 16.30
C SER A 631 -13.18 -2.86 15.21
N GLY A 632 -12.22 -3.72 15.60
CA GLY A 632 -11.33 -4.42 14.67
C GLY A 632 -11.83 -5.83 14.36
N THR A 633 -11.42 -6.35 13.20
CA THR A 633 -11.61 -7.75 12.80
C THR A 633 -10.32 -8.53 12.95
N GLY A 634 -10.44 -9.85 13.04
CA GLY A 634 -9.28 -10.72 13.14
C GLY A 634 -8.66 -10.65 14.52
N ARG A 635 -7.67 -11.51 14.77
CA ARG A 635 -7.02 -11.61 16.09
C ARG A 635 -6.34 -10.31 16.50
N ALA A 636 -5.76 -9.60 15.54
CA ALA A 636 -5.15 -8.30 15.83
C ALA A 636 -6.19 -7.27 16.31
N GLY A 637 -7.44 -7.36 15.86
CA GLY A 637 -8.54 -6.49 16.28
C GLY A 637 -9.19 -6.87 17.61
N ARG A 638 -8.68 -7.91 18.29
CA ARG A 638 -9.18 -8.38 19.59
C ARG A 638 -9.09 -7.28 20.65
N ILE A 639 -9.97 -7.34 21.65
CA ILE A 639 -9.91 -6.50 22.84
C ILE A 639 -9.76 -7.36 24.09
N VAL A 640 -8.89 -6.93 25.00
CA VAL A 640 -8.88 -7.38 26.39
C VAL A 640 -9.76 -6.41 27.17
N PHE A 641 -10.82 -6.94 27.76
CA PHE A 641 -11.69 -6.18 28.65
C PHE A 641 -11.47 -6.66 30.08
N ASP A 642 -10.90 -5.79 30.91
CA ASP A 642 -10.68 -6.03 32.33
C ASP A 642 -11.64 -5.17 33.14
N ALA A 643 -12.59 -5.81 33.80
CA ALA A 643 -13.58 -5.13 34.62
C ALA A 643 -13.03 -4.73 36.01
N GLY A 644 -11.80 -5.12 36.34
CA GLY A 644 -11.15 -4.86 37.62
C GLY A 644 -11.99 -5.32 38.80
N ALA A 645 -12.10 -4.46 39.82
CA ALA A 645 -12.89 -4.73 41.04
C ALA A 645 -14.40 -4.46 40.89
N THR A 646 -14.89 -4.14 39.68
CA THR A 646 -16.33 -3.95 39.47
C THR A 646 -17.06 -5.30 39.52
N ASN A 647 -18.39 -5.26 39.63
CA ASN A 647 -19.23 -6.45 39.55
C ASN A 647 -19.58 -6.82 38.10
N LEU A 648 -18.90 -6.26 37.10
CA LEU A 648 -19.18 -6.45 35.69
C LEU A 648 -18.45 -7.69 35.15
N ASP A 649 -18.95 -8.86 35.51
CA ASP A 649 -18.42 -10.12 34.99
C ASP A 649 -18.74 -10.25 33.50
N THR A 650 -17.73 -10.54 32.68
CA THR A 650 -17.86 -10.66 31.22
C THR A 650 -17.34 -12.00 30.71
N HIS A 651 -17.88 -12.44 29.58
CA HIS A 651 -17.36 -13.57 28.81
C HIS A 651 -17.51 -13.30 27.31
N ASN A 652 -16.66 -13.93 26.51
CA ASN A 652 -16.74 -13.83 25.06
C ASN A 652 -17.85 -14.73 24.50
N LEU A 653 -18.71 -14.15 23.68
CA LEU A 653 -19.74 -14.85 22.90
C LEU A 653 -19.20 -15.26 21.52
N VAL A 654 -18.39 -14.38 20.92
CA VAL A 654 -17.70 -14.61 19.66
C VAL A 654 -16.22 -14.26 19.87
N GLU A 655 -15.33 -15.18 19.53
CA GLU A 655 -13.88 -14.92 19.54
C GLU A 655 -13.46 -14.17 18.27
N ALA A 656 -12.47 -13.30 18.39
CA ALA A 656 -11.83 -12.69 17.23
C ALA A 656 -10.89 -13.71 16.58
N GLN A 657 -11.10 -13.99 15.29
CA GLN A 657 -10.29 -14.95 14.55
C GLN A 657 -9.94 -14.42 13.16
N ASP A 658 -8.75 -14.76 12.67
CA ASP A 658 -8.32 -14.44 11.32
C ASP A 658 -8.99 -15.35 10.29
N ALA A 659 -9.25 -14.83 9.10
CA ALA A 659 -9.60 -15.64 7.95
C ALA A 659 -8.47 -16.64 7.68
N ALA A 660 -8.82 -17.86 7.29
CA ALA A 660 -7.86 -18.90 6.97
C ALA A 660 -8.23 -19.56 5.65
N VAL A 661 -7.30 -19.50 4.70
CA VAL A 661 -7.47 -20.02 3.35
C VAL A 661 -6.29 -20.91 3.01
N PHE A 662 -6.59 -22.08 2.46
CA PHE A 662 -5.58 -23.02 1.98
C PHE A 662 -5.40 -22.86 0.48
N LEU A 663 -4.18 -22.60 0.03
CA LEU A 663 -3.78 -22.56 -1.37
C LEU A 663 -3.16 -23.92 -1.78
N GLY A 664 -3.72 -24.54 -2.82
CA GLY A 664 -3.27 -25.83 -3.36
C GLY A 664 -4.41 -26.80 -3.68
N SER A 665 -4.13 -27.82 -4.51
CA SER A 665 -5.15 -28.81 -4.90
C SER A 665 -5.47 -29.81 -3.78
N ALA A 666 -6.66 -30.41 -3.82
CA ALA A 666 -7.17 -31.35 -2.81
C ALA A 666 -6.29 -32.61 -2.59
N GLY A 667 -5.35 -32.91 -3.50
CA GLY A 667 -4.37 -33.99 -3.35
C GLY A 667 -2.99 -33.54 -2.85
N SER A 668 -2.78 -32.26 -2.54
CA SER A 668 -1.50 -31.79 -1.98
C SER A 668 -1.35 -32.30 -0.56
N SER A 669 -0.22 -32.97 -0.27
CA SER A 669 0.15 -33.38 1.08
C SER A 669 0.42 -32.20 2.02
N GLN A 670 0.66 -30.99 1.47
CA GLN A 670 0.93 -29.76 2.21
C GLN A 670 0.28 -28.56 1.51
N PRO A 671 -1.01 -28.28 1.75
CA PRO A 671 -1.61 -27.03 1.31
C PRO A 671 -0.99 -25.84 2.06
N LEU A 672 -0.73 -24.73 1.37
CA LEU A 672 -0.19 -23.52 2.00
C LEU A 672 -1.31 -22.78 2.73
N LEU A 673 -1.17 -22.60 4.04
CA LEU A 673 -2.08 -21.77 4.83
C LEU A 673 -1.75 -20.29 4.60
N VAL A 674 -2.79 -19.52 4.28
CA VAL A 674 -2.77 -18.07 4.22
C VAL A 674 -3.79 -17.55 5.22
N THR A 675 -3.34 -16.66 6.12
CA THR A 675 -4.21 -16.02 7.11
C THR A 675 -4.31 -14.52 6.86
N ALA A 676 -5.47 -13.94 7.16
CA ALA A 676 -5.67 -12.50 7.06
C ALA A 676 -6.60 -11.97 8.15
N SER A 677 -6.33 -10.74 8.62
CA SER A 677 -7.17 -10.03 9.60
C SER A 677 -8.46 -9.45 9.00
N LYS A 678 -8.73 -9.73 7.73
CA LYS A 678 -9.92 -9.29 6.96
C LYS A 678 -10.34 -10.41 6.00
N ASN A 679 -11.57 -10.35 5.51
CA ASN A 679 -12.06 -11.21 4.42
C ASN A 679 -11.53 -10.76 3.04
N GLN A 680 -10.34 -10.19 3.00
CA GLN A 680 -9.66 -9.75 1.79
C GLN A 680 -8.21 -10.21 1.85
N LEU A 681 -7.75 -10.88 0.80
CA LEU A 681 -6.38 -11.32 0.65
C LEU A 681 -5.70 -10.50 -0.44
N SER A 682 -4.71 -9.71 -0.07
CA SER A 682 -3.92 -8.90 -0.99
C SER A 682 -2.47 -9.39 -1.01
N GLY A 683 -1.84 -9.43 -2.18
CA GLY A 683 -0.41 -9.78 -2.31
C GLY A 683 -0.07 -11.27 -2.21
N VAL A 684 -1.07 -12.14 -1.98
CA VAL A 684 -0.90 -13.60 -2.03
C VAL A 684 -0.50 -14.06 -3.44
N ILE A 685 -1.21 -13.54 -4.44
CA ILE A 685 -0.81 -13.63 -5.85
C ILE A 685 -0.44 -12.22 -6.29
N LYS A 686 0.74 -12.07 -6.92
CA LYS A 686 1.23 -10.77 -7.37
C LYS A 686 0.20 -10.08 -8.26
N GLY A 687 -0.25 -8.91 -7.82
CA GLY A 687 -1.18 -8.07 -8.57
C GLY A 687 -2.64 -8.51 -8.50
N VAL A 688 -3.02 -9.44 -7.62
CA VAL A 688 -4.41 -9.88 -7.44
C VAL A 688 -4.87 -9.52 -6.03
N ASN A 689 -6.11 -9.02 -5.93
CA ASN A 689 -6.82 -8.82 -4.67
C ASN A 689 -8.04 -9.75 -4.64
N ILE A 690 -8.14 -10.59 -3.61
CA ILE A 690 -9.16 -11.63 -3.47
C ILE A 690 -10.12 -11.24 -2.36
N GLU A 691 -11.42 -11.40 -2.57
CA GLU A 691 -12.46 -11.18 -1.56
C GLU A 691 -13.11 -12.52 -1.17
N LEU A 692 -13.29 -12.74 0.12
CA LEU A 692 -13.83 -13.97 0.70
C LEU A 692 -15.25 -13.72 1.20
N HIS A 693 -16.21 -14.51 0.73
CA HIS A 693 -17.63 -14.31 1.04
C HIS A 693 -18.20 -15.42 1.92
N SER A 694 -17.74 -16.66 1.76
CA SER A 694 -18.20 -17.82 2.55
C SER A 694 -17.12 -18.91 2.70
N VAL A 695 -17.35 -19.87 3.59
CA VAL A 695 -16.48 -21.05 3.75
C VAL A 695 -16.72 -22.04 2.62
N SER A 696 -15.69 -22.82 2.26
CA SER A 696 -15.76 -23.77 1.16
C SER A 696 -15.37 -25.18 1.59
N GLU A 697 -16.23 -26.16 1.26
CA GLU A 697 -15.91 -27.58 1.46
C GLU A 697 -15.06 -28.13 0.30
N LYS A 698 -15.31 -27.63 -0.91
CA LYS A 698 -14.59 -27.99 -2.14
C LYS A 698 -13.60 -26.89 -2.53
N PRO A 699 -12.53 -27.21 -3.28
CA PRO A 699 -11.63 -26.19 -3.82
C PRO A 699 -12.34 -25.28 -4.84
N VAL A 700 -12.13 -23.98 -4.72
CA VAL A 700 -12.53 -22.94 -5.68
C VAL A 700 -11.34 -22.59 -6.55
N THR A 701 -11.52 -22.60 -7.87
CA THR A 701 -10.46 -22.25 -8.83
C THR A 701 -10.59 -20.79 -9.25
N LEU A 702 -9.54 -20.01 -9.00
CA LEU A 702 -9.37 -18.65 -9.48
C LEU A 702 -8.48 -18.65 -10.71
N GLY A 703 -9.04 -18.35 -11.88
CA GLY A 703 -8.32 -18.11 -13.11
C GLY A 703 -7.86 -16.67 -13.21
N VAL A 704 -6.60 -16.44 -13.60
CA VAL A 704 -6.05 -15.13 -13.93
C VAL A 704 -5.52 -15.19 -15.36
N SER A 705 -6.11 -14.41 -16.25
CA SER A 705 -5.77 -14.38 -17.68
C SER A 705 -5.50 -12.94 -18.16
N ARG A 706 -4.90 -12.81 -19.35
CA ARG A 706 -4.80 -11.51 -20.02
C ARG A 706 -6.18 -11.07 -20.49
N SER A 707 -6.50 -9.79 -20.31
CA SER A 707 -7.69 -9.19 -20.89
C SER A 707 -7.33 -8.49 -22.20
N SER A 708 -8.13 -8.73 -23.24
CA SER A 708 -8.09 -8.00 -24.51
C SER A 708 -9.00 -6.77 -24.51
N GLU A 709 -9.89 -6.62 -23.51
CA GLU A 709 -11.01 -5.66 -23.51
C GLU A 709 -10.54 -4.21 -23.65
N ASN A 710 -9.51 -3.81 -22.90
CA ASN A 710 -8.95 -2.46 -22.99
C ASN A 710 -8.35 -2.18 -24.37
N VAL A 711 -7.70 -3.17 -24.99
CA VAL A 711 -7.07 -3.03 -26.30
C VAL A 711 -8.14 -3.03 -27.40
N SER A 712 -9.14 -3.92 -27.32
CA SER A 712 -10.29 -3.95 -28.22
C SER A 712 -10.99 -2.58 -28.24
N LYS A 713 -11.33 -2.04 -27.07
CA LYS A 713 -11.97 -0.73 -26.95
C LYS A 713 -11.13 0.40 -27.55
N GLU A 714 -9.82 0.37 -27.35
CA GLU A 714 -8.91 1.34 -27.95
C GLU A 714 -8.82 1.19 -29.48
N LEU A 715 -8.85 -0.04 -30.00
CA LEU A 715 -8.89 -0.30 -31.45
C LEU A 715 -10.20 0.14 -32.09
N THR A 716 -11.33 -0.02 -31.39
CA THR A 716 -12.63 0.55 -31.81
C THR A 716 -12.55 2.07 -31.85
N THR A 717 -12.03 2.70 -30.79
CA THR A 717 -11.84 4.16 -30.74
C THR A 717 -10.93 4.66 -31.86
N PHE A 718 -9.85 3.93 -32.16
CA PHE A 718 -8.95 4.21 -33.27
C PHE A 718 -9.68 4.14 -34.63
N THR A 719 -10.46 3.07 -34.82
CA THR A 719 -11.23 2.81 -36.04
C THR A 719 -12.26 3.92 -36.29
N ASP A 720 -12.98 4.32 -35.25
CA ASP A 720 -13.98 5.39 -35.31
C ASP A 720 -13.31 6.73 -35.66
N ALA A 721 -12.24 7.09 -34.96
CA ALA A 721 -11.50 8.33 -35.22
C ALA A 721 -10.92 8.38 -36.65
N PHE A 722 -10.46 7.25 -37.18
CA PHE A 722 -9.99 7.14 -38.55
C PHE A 722 -11.14 7.33 -39.55
N ASN A 723 -12.27 6.65 -39.32
CA ASN A 723 -13.44 6.69 -40.20
C ASN A 723 -14.06 8.08 -40.25
N GLU A 724 -14.19 8.74 -39.10
CA GLU A 724 -14.67 10.12 -39.06
C GLU A 724 -13.75 11.08 -39.84
N MET A 725 -12.44 10.86 -39.80
CA MET A 725 -11.48 11.64 -40.58
C MET A 725 -11.66 11.40 -42.08
N ILE A 726 -11.83 10.14 -42.51
CA ILE A 726 -12.11 9.82 -43.93
C ILE A 726 -13.44 10.44 -44.38
N ASP A 727 -14.50 10.33 -43.59
CA ASP A 727 -15.80 10.95 -43.89
C ASP A 727 -15.66 12.46 -44.06
N LYS A 728 -14.91 13.11 -43.16
CA LYS A 728 -14.67 14.55 -43.26
C LYS A 728 -13.87 14.93 -44.51
N LEU A 729 -12.84 14.16 -44.86
CA LEU A 729 -12.07 14.41 -46.08
C LEU A 729 -12.93 14.24 -47.33
N GLN A 730 -13.78 13.20 -47.38
CA GLN A 730 -14.70 12.96 -48.49
C GLN A 730 -15.72 14.11 -48.62
N ASP A 731 -16.32 14.55 -47.51
CA ASP A 731 -17.25 15.68 -47.52
C ASP A 731 -16.60 16.98 -47.98
N LEU A 732 -15.33 17.22 -47.61
CA LEU A 732 -14.60 18.41 -48.02
C LEU A 732 -14.13 18.36 -49.48
N THR A 733 -14.10 17.18 -50.12
CA THR A 733 -13.54 17.00 -51.48
C THR A 733 -14.55 16.53 -52.53
N LYS A 734 -15.76 16.14 -52.14
CA LYS A 734 -16.80 15.67 -53.06
C LYS A 734 -17.31 16.77 -53.99
N TYR A 735 -17.80 16.38 -55.15
CA TYR A 735 -18.63 17.22 -56.01
C TYR A 735 -20.07 16.78 -55.84
N ASP A 736 -20.94 17.68 -55.38
CA ASP A 736 -22.36 17.40 -55.23
C ASP A 736 -23.05 17.63 -56.59
N THR A 737 -23.49 16.53 -57.20
CA THR A 737 -24.15 16.53 -58.51
C THR A 737 -25.60 17.03 -58.46
N GLU A 738 -26.23 17.10 -57.28
CA GLU A 738 -27.59 17.61 -57.11
C GLU A 738 -27.58 19.13 -56.99
N THR A 739 -26.66 19.68 -56.19
CA THR A 739 -26.54 21.13 -55.98
C THR A 739 -25.59 21.81 -56.98
N ASN A 740 -24.83 21.03 -57.77
CA ASN A 740 -23.70 21.50 -58.61
C ASN A 740 -22.65 22.27 -57.81
N GLU A 741 -22.51 21.96 -56.51
CA GLU A 741 -21.55 22.60 -55.62
C GLU A 741 -20.30 21.73 -55.44
N ARG A 742 -19.14 22.39 -55.46
CA ARG A 742 -17.86 21.75 -55.18
C ARG A 742 -17.60 21.75 -53.66
N GLY A 743 -17.05 20.66 -53.14
CA GLY A 743 -16.53 20.61 -51.78
C GLY A 743 -15.46 21.68 -51.54
N LEU A 744 -15.40 22.19 -50.32
CA LEU A 744 -14.59 23.35 -49.95
C LEU A 744 -13.08 23.19 -50.23
N LEU A 745 -12.58 21.95 -50.18
CA LEU A 745 -11.19 21.58 -50.45
C LEU A 745 -11.04 20.73 -51.72
N MET A 746 -12.03 20.72 -52.61
CA MET A 746 -11.94 19.99 -53.87
C MET A 746 -10.76 20.48 -54.72
N GLY A 747 -9.85 19.57 -55.08
CA GLY A 747 -8.63 19.87 -55.85
C GLY A 747 -7.41 20.28 -55.01
N GLU A 748 -7.52 20.34 -53.69
CA GLU A 748 -6.39 20.65 -52.80
C GLU A 748 -5.44 19.45 -52.64
N SER A 749 -4.20 19.60 -53.10
CA SER A 749 -3.17 18.53 -53.02
C SER A 749 -2.82 18.11 -51.59
N THR A 750 -3.00 18.99 -50.61
CA THR A 750 -2.74 18.71 -49.19
C THR A 750 -3.67 17.63 -48.65
N VAL A 751 -4.94 17.61 -49.07
CA VAL A 751 -5.91 16.60 -48.64
C VAL A 751 -5.52 15.21 -49.14
N ASN A 752 -5.12 15.11 -50.41
CA ASN A 752 -4.61 13.86 -50.98
C ASN A 752 -3.33 13.39 -50.27
N THR A 753 -2.47 14.32 -49.85
CA THR A 753 -1.25 14.00 -49.10
C THR A 753 -1.58 13.42 -47.73
N VAL A 754 -2.51 14.05 -46.99
CA VAL A 754 -3.01 13.55 -45.70
C VAL A 754 -3.57 12.14 -45.86
N GLN A 755 -4.46 11.94 -46.84
CA GLN A 755 -5.09 10.66 -47.10
C GLN A 755 -4.06 9.56 -47.47
N THR A 756 -3.07 9.89 -48.31
CA THR A 756 -2.02 8.95 -48.72
C THR A 756 -1.12 8.54 -47.55
N GLU A 757 -0.69 9.50 -46.72
CA GLU A 757 0.17 9.23 -45.57
C GLU A 757 -0.57 8.40 -44.51
N MET A 758 -1.87 8.67 -44.29
CA MET A 758 -2.72 7.86 -43.41
C MET A 758 -2.82 6.41 -43.89
N TYR A 759 -3.13 6.17 -45.17
CA TYR A 759 -3.20 4.80 -45.71
C TYR A 759 -1.84 4.09 -45.75
N ALA A 760 -0.77 4.82 -46.03
CA ALA A 760 0.59 4.26 -46.00
C ALA A 760 0.95 3.78 -44.59
N SER A 761 0.53 4.51 -43.54
CA SER A 761 0.80 4.13 -42.15
C SER A 761 0.06 2.87 -41.71
N LEU A 762 -1.15 2.62 -42.22
CA LEU A 762 -1.95 1.42 -41.89
C LEU A 762 -1.43 0.16 -42.59
N ASN A 763 -0.92 0.31 -43.81
CA ASN A 763 -0.38 -0.80 -44.61
C ASN A 763 1.12 -1.04 -44.38
N ALA A 764 1.73 -0.32 -43.42
CA ALA A 764 3.13 -0.49 -43.09
C ALA A 764 3.39 -1.90 -42.53
N VAL A 765 4.36 -2.59 -43.12
CA VAL A 765 4.80 -3.91 -42.63
C VAL A 765 5.71 -3.72 -41.43
N VAL A 766 5.31 -4.28 -40.29
CA VAL A 766 6.07 -4.29 -39.04
C VAL A 766 6.93 -5.56 -39.00
N ASN A 767 8.24 -5.42 -39.16
CA ASN A 767 9.16 -6.55 -39.09
C ASN A 767 9.41 -7.05 -37.65
N GLY A 768 9.12 -6.21 -36.65
CA GLY A 768 9.29 -6.51 -35.24
C GLY A 768 8.13 -7.27 -34.56
N GLY A 769 6.99 -7.45 -35.23
CA GLY A 769 5.76 -8.02 -34.64
C GLY A 769 5.70 -9.54 -34.54
N GLY A 770 6.77 -10.25 -34.91
CA GLY A 770 6.80 -11.72 -34.89
C GLY A 770 5.83 -12.33 -35.91
N LYS A 771 4.86 -13.15 -35.43
CA LYS A 771 3.80 -13.80 -36.25
C LYS A 771 2.95 -12.77 -36.99
N TYR A 772 2.65 -11.65 -36.35
CA TYR A 772 1.80 -10.59 -36.90
C TYR A 772 2.68 -9.45 -37.44
N ARG A 773 2.53 -9.14 -38.73
CA ARG A 773 3.33 -8.10 -39.40
C ARG A 773 2.50 -6.97 -40.00
N THR A 774 1.17 -7.11 -40.00
CA THR A 774 0.22 -6.12 -40.53
C THR A 774 -0.99 -6.02 -39.61
N LEU A 775 -1.65 -4.87 -39.59
CA LEU A 775 -2.88 -4.67 -38.80
C LEU A 775 -4.03 -5.59 -39.28
N SER A 776 -4.04 -5.95 -40.56
CA SER A 776 -5.01 -6.90 -41.12
C SER A 776 -4.89 -8.31 -40.57
N SER A 777 -3.70 -8.70 -40.08
CA SER A 777 -3.48 -10.02 -39.49
C SER A 777 -4.22 -10.22 -38.16
N ILE A 778 -4.55 -9.13 -37.48
CA ILE A 778 -5.28 -9.13 -36.20
C ILE A 778 -6.71 -8.57 -36.32
N GLY A 779 -7.26 -8.51 -37.54
CA GLY A 779 -8.67 -8.12 -37.76
C GLY A 779 -8.92 -6.65 -38.13
N LEU A 780 -7.90 -5.80 -38.25
CA LEU A 780 -8.09 -4.40 -38.68
C LEU A 780 -7.83 -4.23 -40.18
N THR A 781 -8.88 -4.06 -40.97
CA THR A 781 -8.84 -4.09 -42.44
C THR A 781 -9.38 -2.80 -43.07
N VAL A 782 -9.01 -2.53 -44.33
CA VAL A 782 -9.56 -1.41 -45.10
C VAL A 782 -10.75 -1.90 -45.93
N ALA A 783 -11.93 -1.35 -45.68
CA ALA A 783 -13.19 -1.61 -46.37
C ALA A 783 -13.38 -0.71 -47.61
N SER A 784 -14.52 -0.86 -48.29
CA SER A 784 -14.90 -0.01 -49.44
C SER A 784 -14.97 1.47 -49.05
N GLY A 785 -14.57 2.35 -49.97
CA GLY A 785 -14.46 3.79 -49.68
C GLY A 785 -13.26 4.17 -48.81
N GLY A 786 -12.40 3.20 -48.43
CA GLY A 786 -11.19 3.44 -47.67
C GLY A 786 -11.40 3.61 -46.15
N LYS A 787 -12.58 3.24 -45.64
CA LYS A 787 -12.81 3.17 -44.19
C LYS A 787 -12.10 1.97 -43.57
N LEU A 788 -11.80 2.04 -42.27
CA LEU A 788 -11.36 0.89 -41.49
C LEU A 788 -12.54 0.07 -40.97
N ALA A 789 -12.37 -1.25 -40.96
CA ALA A 789 -13.25 -2.21 -40.30
C ALA A 789 -12.44 -3.03 -39.28
N PHE A 790 -12.96 -3.10 -38.05
CA PHE A 790 -12.37 -3.87 -36.95
C PHE A 790 -13.21 -5.13 -36.70
N ASP A 791 -12.59 -6.30 -36.92
CA ASP A 791 -13.13 -7.61 -36.59
C ASP A 791 -12.68 -7.98 -35.17
N GLU A 792 -13.54 -7.68 -34.19
CA GLU A 792 -13.27 -7.90 -32.76
C GLU A 792 -13.13 -9.39 -32.42
N ASP A 793 -13.90 -10.27 -33.07
CA ASP A 793 -13.83 -11.72 -32.83
C ASP A 793 -12.46 -12.26 -33.28
N LYS A 794 -12.03 -11.90 -34.49
CA LYS A 794 -10.70 -12.27 -34.99
C LYS A 794 -9.58 -11.67 -34.13
N PHE A 795 -9.73 -10.42 -33.67
CA PHE A 795 -8.76 -9.82 -32.77
C PHE A 795 -8.65 -10.59 -31.45
N ASN A 796 -9.78 -10.94 -30.84
CA ASN A 796 -9.82 -11.68 -29.58
C ASN A 796 -9.23 -13.09 -29.73
N GLU A 797 -9.44 -13.76 -30.86
CA GLU A 797 -8.81 -15.05 -31.18
C GLU A 797 -7.27 -14.92 -31.24
N GLU A 798 -6.74 -13.98 -32.03
CA GLU A 798 -5.30 -13.81 -32.21
C GLU A 798 -4.61 -13.27 -30.94
N TYR A 799 -5.30 -12.40 -30.20
CA TYR A 799 -4.82 -11.93 -28.89
C TYR A 799 -4.82 -13.06 -27.86
N GLY A 800 -5.80 -13.96 -27.89
CA GLY A 800 -5.84 -15.15 -27.03
C GLY A 800 -4.70 -16.13 -27.30
N ASP A 801 -4.33 -16.31 -28.57
CA ASP A 801 -3.22 -17.18 -28.99
C ASP A 801 -1.85 -16.62 -28.57
N ASN A 802 -1.57 -15.34 -28.86
CA ASN A 802 -0.27 -14.74 -28.54
C ASN A 802 -0.35 -13.23 -28.25
N PRO A 803 -0.71 -12.84 -27.01
CA PRO A 803 -0.81 -11.44 -26.60
C PRO A 803 0.50 -10.67 -26.81
N GLN A 804 1.65 -11.32 -26.60
CA GLN A 804 2.97 -10.71 -26.74
C GLN A 804 3.29 -10.37 -28.20
N ALA A 805 2.88 -11.22 -29.16
CA ALA A 805 3.04 -10.93 -30.57
C ALA A 805 2.12 -9.78 -31.01
N VAL A 806 0.88 -9.73 -30.53
CA VAL A 806 -0.02 -8.58 -30.79
C VAL A 806 0.51 -7.29 -30.16
N GLN A 807 1.02 -7.35 -28.93
CA GLN A 807 1.72 -6.22 -28.31
C GLN A 807 2.91 -5.78 -29.16
N SER A 808 3.71 -6.72 -29.66
CA SER A 808 4.87 -6.42 -30.50
C SER A 808 4.45 -5.75 -31.82
N LEU A 809 3.33 -6.16 -32.43
CA LEU A 809 2.82 -5.51 -33.63
C LEU A 809 2.62 -4.00 -33.43
N PHE A 810 2.13 -3.55 -32.27
CA PHE A 810 1.88 -2.13 -32.01
C PHE A 810 3.04 -1.40 -31.32
N ALA A 811 3.66 -2.04 -30.33
CA ALA A 811 4.56 -1.44 -29.35
C ALA A 811 6.04 -1.81 -29.56
N THR A 812 6.41 -2.46 -30.68
CA THR A 812 7.84 -2.70 -30.97
C THR A 812 8.58 -1.39 -31.22
N LEU A 813 9.79 -1.28 -30.68
CA LEU A 813 10.64 -0.11 -30.83
C LEU A 813 11.55 -0.27 -32.07
N ASP A 814 11.63 0.76 -32.92
CA ASP A 814 12.41 0.76 -34.18
C ASP A 814 13.89 0.40 -33.96
N THR A 815 14.50 1.07 -32.99
CA THR A 815 15.79 0.72 -32.38
C THR A 815 15.66 1.01 -30.89
N PRO A 816 15.62 0.01 -30.01
CA PRO A 816 15.57 0.27 -28.58
C PRO A 816 16.80 1.10 -28.20
N VAL A 817 16.57 2.23 -27.55
CA VAL A 817 17.63 2.92 -26.84
C VAL A 817 18.19 1.91 -25.85
N ALA A 818 19.48 1.59 -25.99
CA ALA A 818 20.20 0.71 -25.09
C ALA A 818 21.25 1.51 -24.34
N ALA A 819 21.78 0.96 -23.25
CA ALA A 819 22.90 1.59 -22.55
C ALA A 819 24.11 1.79 -23.50
N SER A 820 24.31 0.89 -24.48
CA SER A 820 25.36 1.03 -25.50
C SER A 820 25.08 2.09 -26.57
N SER A 821 23.92 2.74 -26.57
CA SER A 821 23.56 3.76 -27.57
C SER A 821 24.48 4.98 -27.47
N SER A 822 25.03 5.39 -28.62
CA SER A 822 25.89 6.57 -28.74
C SER A 822 25.10 7.86 -28.47
N LEU A 823 25.66 8.74 -27.64
CA LEU A 823 25.10 10.06 -27.33
C LEU A 823 24.92 10.92 -28.58
N SER A 824 25.85 10.84 -29.52
CA SER A 824 25.80 11.59 -30.80
C SER A 824 24.60 11.21 -31.68
N ARG A 825 24.01 10.03 -31.45
CA ARG A 825 22.83 9.59 -32.18
C ARG A 825 21.54 10.06 -31.53
N LEU A 826 21.55 10.54 -30.28
CA LEU A 826 20.32 10.96 -29.61
C LEU A 826 19.71 12.21 -30.26
N ASN A 827 18.43 12.45 -29.98
CA ASN A 827 17.66 13.61 -30.45
C ASN A 827 17.68 13.76 -31.98
N ASN A 828 17.36 12.66 -32.69
CA ASN A 828 17.40 12.61 -34.16
C ASN A 828 18.77 12.97 -34.75
N GLY A 829 19.85 12.78 -34.00
CA GLY A 829 21.23 13.04 -34.45
C GLY A 829 21.75 14.43 -34.11
N ALA A 830 20.96 15.22 -33.38
CA ALA A 830 21.43 16.46 -32.76
C ALA A 830 22.40 16.19 -31.59
N GLY A 831 22.43 14.96 -31.09
CA GLY A 831 23.26 14.53 -29.98
C GLY A 831 22.77 15.06 -28.63
N VAL A 832 23.65 14.98 -27.63
CA VAL A 832 23.46 15.62 -26.32
C VAL A 832 24.45 16.77 -26.21
N ARG A 833 23.95 17.98 -26.01
CA ARG A 833 24.77 19.20 -25.98
C ARG A 833 25.30 19.45 -24.58
N THR A 834 26.62 19.35 -24.43
CA THR A 834 27.34 19.53 -23.16
C THR A 834 27.97 20.93 -23.04
N ALA A 835 28.35 21.34 -21.83
CA ALA A 835 28.98 22.63 -21.50
C ALA A 835 30.46 22.73 -21.91
N GLY A 836 31.09 21.62 -22.31
CA GLY A 836 32.48 21.55 -22.73
C GLY A 836 33.35 20.60 -21.87
N ALA A 837 34.62 20.43 -22.27
CA ALA A 837 35.52 19.48 -21.61
C ALA A 837 35.84 19.89 -20.16
N GLY A 838 35.68 18.97 -19.21
CA GLY A 838 35.99 19.19 -17.79
C GLY A 838 35.00 20.08 -17.02
N VAL A 839 33.87 20.44 -17.64
CA VAL A 839 32.82 21.26 -17.02
C VAL A 839 31.64 20.35 -16.65
N SER A 840 31.01 20.60 -15.50
CA SER A 840 29.80 19.87 -15.10
C SER A 840 28.58 20.31 -15.91
N ASP A 841 27.79 19.34 -16.36
CA ASP A 841 26.68 19.49 -17.29
C ASP A 841 25.31 19.48 -16.61
N ILE A 842 25.16 18.64 -15.57
CA ILE A 842 23.90 18.43 -14.86
C ILE A 842 24.13 18.70 -13.39
N ARG A 843 23.25 19.50 -12.79
CA ARG A 843 23.15 19.65 -11.35
C ARG A 843 21.94 18.91 -10.84
N PHE A 844 22.18 18.02 -9.89
CA PHE A 844 21.13 17.37 -9.12
C PHE A 844 20.96 18.07 -7.78
N LEU A 845 19.72 18.40 -7.45
CA LEU A 845 19.29 18.69 -6.09
C LEU A 845 18.53 17.48 -5.58
N LEU A 846 19.10 16.82 -4.59
CA LEU A 846 18.49 15.68 -3.92
C LEU A 846 17.50 16.15 -2.86
N ARG A 847 16.65 15.21 -2.44
CA ARG A 847 15.57 15.41 -1.48
C ARG A 847 16.09 15.79 -0.10
N ASP A 848 17.24 15.25 0.31
CA ASP A 848 17.97 15.66 1.54
C ASP A 848 18.55 17.10 1.45
N GLY A 849 18.42 17.74 0.29
CA GLY A 849 18.91 19.08 0.02
C GLY A 849 20.38 19.17 -0.32
N SER A 850 21.09 18.03 -0.36
CA SER A 850 22.42 17.97 -0.94
C SER A 850 22.36 18.16 -2.45
N GLN A 851 23.42 18.75 -3.00
CA GLN A 851 23.57 18.96 -4.42
C GLN A 851 24.86 18.29 -4.88
N PHE A 852 24.83 17.69 -6.05
CA PHE A 852 26.03 17.22 -6.72
C PHE A 852 25.91 17.49 -8.22
N ASP A 853 27.07 17.69 -8.84
CA ASP A 853 27.18 18.06 -10.24
C ASP A 853 27.82 16.90 -11.01
N VAL A 854 27.27 16.58 -12.17
CA VAL A 854 27.73 15.49 -13.05
C VAL A 854 28.29 16.09 -14.33
N SER A 855 29.52 15.71 -14.68
CA SER A 855 30.12 16.02 -15.99
C SER A 855 29.90 14.85 -16.95
N LEU A 856 29.49 15.17 -18.18
CA LEU A 856 29.34 14.21 -19.27
C LEU A 856 30.48 14.31 -20.29
N SER A 857 31.54 15.06 -19.97
CA SER A 857 32.65 15.35 -20.89
C SER A 857 33.41 14.10 -21.39
N SER A 858 33.39 13.00 -20.63
CA SER A 858 33.97 11.71 -21.02
C SER A 858 32.91 10.68 -21.48
N ALA A 859 31.63 11.05 -21.50
CA ALA A 859 30.56 10.14 -21.88
C ALA A 859 30.42 10.09 -23.41
N ASN A 860 30.49 8.88 -23.98
CA ASN A 860 30.23 8.65 -25.41
C ASN A 860 28.91 7.89 -25.64
N THR A 861 28.45 7.18 -24.61
CA THR A 861 27.25 6.34 -24.64
C THR A 861 26.33 6.65 -23.46
N LEU A 862 25.07 6.22 -23.55
CA LEU A 862 24.10 6.28 -22.45
C LEU A 862 24.58 5.55 -21.20
N ALA A 863 25.28 4.42 -21.33
CA ALA A 863 25.90 3.70 -20.21
C ALA A 863 26.84 4.62 -19.44
N ASN A 864 27.67 5.39 -20.15
CA ASN A 864 28.59 6.34 -19.50
C ASN A 864 27.83 7.47 -18.79
N VAL A 865 26.68 7.89 -19.31
CA VAL A 865 25.81 8.87 -18.63
C VAL A 865 25.22 8.28 -17.35
N LEU A 866 24.64 7.07 -17.42
CA LEU A 866 24.06 6.39 -16.27
C LEU A 866 25.11 6.15 -15.19
N ASP A 867 26.30 5.68 -15.57
CA ASP A 867 27.43 5.49 -14.67
C ASP A 867 27.88 6.82 -14.05
N ALA A 868 28.00 7.90 -14.84
CA ALA A 868 28.38 9.21 -14.32
C ALA A 868 27.36 9.74 -13.30
N ILE A 869 26.06 9.49 -13.50
CA ILE A 869 25.02 9.86 -12.52
C ILE A 869 25.10 8.97 -11.27
N ASN A 870 25.18 7.65 -11.44
CA ASN A 870 25.25 6.69 -10.33
C ASN A 870 26.50 6.85 -9.46
N THR A 871 27.62 7.24 -10.07
CA THR A 871 28.89 7.47 -9.37
C THR A 871 29.05 8.89 -8.84
N GLY A 872 28.24 9.85 -9.31
CA GLY A 872 28.25 11.24 -8.84
C GLY A 872 27.79 11.39 -7.38
N ALA A 873 26.90 10.51 -6.92
CA ALA A 873 26.50 10.40 -5.51
C ALA A 873 26.20 8.93 -5.14
N PRO A 874 27.23 8.10 -4.92
CA PRO A 874 27.06 6.67 -4.69
C PRO A 874 26.16 6.39 -3.48
N GLY A 875 25.16 5.53 -3.67
CA GLY A 875 24.19 5.17 -2.62
C GLY A 875 23.11 6.23 -2.34
N LYS A 876 23.15 7.39 -3.02
CA LYS A 876 22.16 8.47 -2.89
C LYS A 876 21.24 8.61 -4.09
N ILE A 877 21.65 8.16 -5.27
CA ILE A 877 20.84 8.18 -6.49
C ILE A 877 21.04 6.87 -7.25
N THR A 878 20.00 6.44 -7.94
CA THR A 878 20.08 5.37 -8.95
C THR A 878 19.52 5.87 -10.27
N ALA A 879 20.28 5.69 -11.34
CA ALA A 879 19.93 6.01 -12.70
C ALA A 879 19.91 4.71 -13.52
N ALA A 880 18.81 4.48 -14.22
CA ALA A 880 18.62 3.32 -15.07
C ALA A 880 17.99 3.71 -16.41
N LEU A 881 18.06 2.80 -17.38
CA LEU A 881 17.31 2.91 -18.61
C LEU A 881 16.00 2.13 -18.45
N GLY A 882 14.87 2.84 -18.56
CA GLY A 882 13.54 2.26 -18.51
C GLY A 882 13.22 1.40 -19.73
N ALA A 883 12.25 0.50 -19.58
CA ALA A 883 11.77 -0.37 -20.67
C ALA A 883 11.23 0.42 -21.88
N ASP A 884 10.81 1.67 -21.66
CA ASP A 884 10.31 2.59 -22.67
C ASP A 884 11.42 3.38 -23.39
N GLY A 885 12.70 3.14 -23.07
CA GLY A 885 13.85 3.84 -23.66
C GLY A 885 14.06 5.26 -23.11
N ASN A 886 13.53 5.55 -21.92
CA ASN A 886 13.76 6.78 -21.16
C ASN A 886 14.77 6.56 -20.03
N ILE A 887 15.44 7.62 -19.57
CA ILE A 887 16.24 7.54 -18.35
C ILE A 887 15.31 7.68 -17.15
N THR A 888 15.38 6.74 -16.23
CA THR A 888 14.70 6.79 -14.94
C THR A 888 15.73 7.06 -13.86
N LEU A 889 15.42 8.01 -12.99
CA LEU A 889 16.25 8.39 -11.86
C LEU A 889 15.46 8.21 -10.58
N LYS A 890 16.12 7.70 -9.55
CA LYS A 890 15.56 7.52 -8.23
C LYS A 890 16.51 8.03 -7.18
N ASP A 891 16.08 9.05 -6.46
CA ASP A 891 16.72 9.57 -5.27
C ASP A 891 16.48 8.61 -4.09
N LEU A 892 17.57 8.19 -3.46
CA LEU A 892 17.58 7.29 -2.31
C LEU A 892 17.80 8.05 -0.98
N THR A 893 17.90 9.38 -1.02
CA THR A 893 18.09 10.22 0.15
C THR A 893 16.77 10.54 0.86
N ARG A 894 16.87 10.74 2.19
CA ARG A 894 15.73 11.08 3.05
C ARG A 894 15.56 12.60 3.08
N GLY A 895 14.49 13.13 2.48
CA GLY A 895 14.14 14.53 2.58
C GLY A 895 12.92 14.97 1.76
N SER A 896 12.54 16.24 1.89
CA SER A 896 11.29 16.80 1.35
C SER A 896 11.50 17.89 0.28
N LYS A 897 12.76 18.22 -0.03
CA LYS A 897 13.04 19.10 -1.17
C LYS A 897 12.69 18.37 -2.47
N PRO A 898 12.28 19.09 -3.51
CA PRO A 898 12.02 18.46 -4.79
C PRO A 898 13.31 17.84 -5.33
N PHE A 899 13.20 16.62 -5.86
CA PHE A 899 14.27 16.04 -6.64
C PHE A 899 14.29 16.74 -8.00
N VAL A 900 15.41 17.41 -8.29
CA VAL A 900 15.56 18.23 -9.50
C VAL A 900 16.82 17.83 -10.25
N ALA A 901 16.67 17.50 -11.52
CA ALA A 901 17.74 17.51 -12.49
C ALA A 901 17.69 18.84 -13.25
N SER A 902 18.79 19.60 -13.27
CA SER A 902 18.85 20.91 -13.94
C SER A 902 20.08 21.03 -14.81
N SER A 903 19.91 21.58 -16.02
CA SER A 903 21.03 21.91 -16.90
C SER A 903 21.94 22.93 -16.20
N PHE A 904 23.24 22.67 -16.22
CA PHE A 904 24.23 23.44 -15.47
C PHE A 904 25.33 23.98 -16.39
N ASN A 905 25.96 25.10 -16.00
CA ASN A 905 27.05 25.77 -16.75
C ASN A 905 26.76 26.03 -18.25
N GLY A 906 25.51 26.29 -18.64
CA GLY A 906 25.14 26.55 -20.04
C GLY A 906 24.97 25.30 -20.91
N SER A 907 25.04 24.09 -20.32
CA SER A 907 24.71 22.82 -20.96
C SER A 907 23.22 22.76 -21.36
N LYS A 908 22.87 21.86 -22.31
CA LYS A 908 21.48 21.45 -22.58
C LYS A 908 21.26 19.95 -22.35
N ALA A 909 22.17 19.33 -21.59
CA ALA A 909 22.17 17.89 -21.40
C ALA A 909 20.89 17.37 -20.74
N VAL A 910 20.29 18.11 -19.81
CA VAL A 910 19.04 17.66 -19.14
C VAL A 910 17.88 17.61 -20.14
N GLU A 911 17.73 18.63 -20.99
CA GLU A 911 16.67 18.63 -22.01
C GLU A 911 16.90 17.55 -23.07
N ASP A 912 18.15 17.41 -23.52
CA ASP A 912 18.56 16.46 -24.56
C ASP A 912 18.52 15.00 -24.07
N LEU A 913 18.68 14.76 -22.77
CA LEU A 913 18.52 13.45 -22.13
C LEU A 913 17.08 13.19 -21.65
N GLY A 914 16.15 14.11 -21.93
CA GLY A 914 14.74 13.96 -21.57
C GLY A 914 14.48 14.10 -20.07
N LEU A 915 15.43 14.58 -19.27
CA LEU A 915 15.37 14.68 -17.81
C LEU A 915 14.69 15.98 -17.31
N ASN A 916 13.99 16.71 -18.17
CA ASN A 916 13.40 18.03 -17.88
C ASN A 916 12.15 17.94 -16.98
N VAL A 917 12.28 17.32 -15.80
CA VAL A 917 11.18 17.07 -14.87
C VAL A 917 11.66 17.32 -13.45
N LYS A 918 10.90 18.13 -12.72
CA LYS A 918 10.98 18.25 -11.27
C LYS A 918 10.03 17.21 -10.66
N SER A 919 10.50 16.42 -9.71
CA SER A 919 9.66 15.50 -8.96
C SER A 919 9.53 15.97 -7.52
N ASP A 920 8.29 16.07 -7.04
CA ASP A 920 8.02 16.24 -5.61
C ASP A 920 8.13 14.87 -4.86
N GLY A 921 8.30 13.77 -5.61
CA GLY A 921 8.65 12.43 -5.12
C GLY A 921 10.12 12.05 -5.38
N GLY A 922 10.51 10.83 -5.02
CA GLY A 922 11.88 10.32 -5.19
C GLY A 922 12.26 9.95 -6.63
N ASP A 923 11.29 9.81 -7.52
CA ASP A 923 11.54 9.29 -8.88
C ASP A 923 11.35 10.38 -9.94
N ILE A 924 12.32 10.53 -10.84
CA ILE A 924 12.21 11.30 -12.09
C ILE A 924 12.18 10.30 -13.25
N ASN A 925 11.05 10.20 -13.93
CA ASN A 925 10.93 9.46 -15.18
C ASN A 925 11.11 10.43 -16.34
N GLY A 926 12.27 10.36 -16.99
CA GLY A 926 12.56 11.19 -18.16
C GLY A 926 11.61 10.89 -19.32
N ARG A 927 11.58 11.81 -20.27
CA ARG A 927 10.98 11.58 -21.58
C ARG A 927 11.78 10.51 -22.32
N ARG A 928 11.07 9.73 -23.14
CA ARG A 928 11.67 8.79 -24.09
C ARG A 928 12.73 9.46 -24.97
N LEU A 929 13.84 8.76 -25.16
CA LEU A 929 14.93 9.16 -26.04
C LEU A 929 14.77 8.53 -27.43
N ASP A 930 15.18 9.28 -28.46
CA ASP A 930 15.10 8.85 -29.86
C ASP A 930 16.49 8.89 -30.51
N LEU A 931 16.83 7.86 -31.30
CA LEU A 931 18.12 7.73 -32.00
C LEU A 931 18.03 8.18 -33.47
N SER A 932 19.16 8.63 -34.02
CA SER A 932 19.32 8.95 -35.44
C SER A 932 19.49 7.69 -36.26
N GLY A 933 18.68 7.60 -37.31
CA GLY A 933 18.73 6.60 -38.36
C GLY A 933 17.54 6.80 -39.29
N LYS A 934 17.67 6.50 -40.59
CA LYS A 934 16.48 6.24 -41.40
C LYS A 934 15.71 5.14 -40.67
N PHE A 935 14.47 5.45 -40.27
CA PHE A 935 13.60 4.52 -39.58
C PHE A 935 13.63 3.18 -40.31
N THR A 936 14.00 2.12 -39.61
CA THR A 936 13.97 0.79 -40.22
C THR A 936 12.53 0.31 -40.18
N ASN A 937 12.15 -0.63 -41.05
CA ASN A 937 10.81 -1.23 -41.06
C ASN A 937 10.51 -2.07 -39.77
N ASN A 938 11.24 -1.85 -38.67
CA ASN A 938 11.15 -2.61 -37.41
C ASN A 938 10.24 -1.96 -36.36
N ALA A 939 9.88 -0.68 -36.47
CA ALA A 939 8.98 -0.04 -35.49
C ALA A 939 7.55 -0.60 -35.56
N GLY A 940 6.91 -0.71 -34.40
CA GLY A 940 5.51 -1.13 -34.27
C GLY A 940 4.52 -0.16 -34.91
N ALA A 941 3.35 -0.67 -35.29
CA ALA A 941 2.31 0.07 -36.00
C ALA A 941 1.84 1.31 -35.24
N GLY A 942 1.71 1.25 -33.90
CA GLY A 942 1.32 2.39 -33.09
C GLY A 942 2.32 3.56 -33.23
N PHE A 943 3.62 3.26 -33.24
CA PHE A 943 4.66 4.27 -33.46
C PHE A 943 4.65 4.80 -34.91
N GLN A 944 4.50 3.92 -35.92
CA GLN A 944 4.47 4.33 -37.33
C GLN A 944 3.30 5.26 -37.63
N ILE A 945 2.11 4.94 -37.10
CA ILE A 945 0.90 5.75 -37.26
C ILE A 945 1.07 7.10 -36.56
N GLU A 946 1.56 7.12 -35.32
CA GLU A 946 1.79 8.36 -34.59
C GLU A 946 2.78 9.27 -35.33
N GLN A 947 3.86 8.71 -35.89
CA GLN A 947 4.86 9.47 -36.64
C GLN A 947 4.31 10.01 -37.97
N ALA A 948 3.57 9.19 -38.71
CA ALA A 948 2.88 9.62 -39.93
C ALA A 948 1.99 10.83 -39.65
N ILE A 949 1.19 10.77 -38.58
CA ILE A 949 0.33 11.87 -38.16
C ILE A 949 1.15 13.08 -37.71
N ASN A 950 2.19 12.89 -36.90
CA ASN A 950 3.06 13.99 -36.45
C ASN A 950 3.69 14.74 -37.63
N ARG A 951 4.10 14.06 -38.71
CA ARG A 951 4.59 14.72 -39.94
C ARG A 951 3.53 15.59 -40.62
N LEU A 952 2.25 15.24 -40.50
CA LEU A 952 1.16 16.02 -41.08
C LEU A 952 0.86 17.28 -40.26
N ILE A 953 0.89 17.17 -38.93
CA ILE A 953 0.47 18.22 -37.99
C ILE A 953 1.64 18.94 -37.28
N ASP A 954 2.89 18.67 -37.64
CA ASP A 954 4.06 19.32 -37.05
C ASP A 954 3.95 20.87 -37.16
N PRO A 955 4.03 21.61 -36.03
CA PRO A 955 3.82 23.07 -36.03
C PRO A 955 4.80 23.87 -36.91
N ALA A 956 6.00 23.33 -37.13
CA ALA A 956 7.05 23.98 -37.91
C ALA A 956 6.95 23.61 -39.40
N ASN A 957 6.89 22.31 -39.71
CA ASN A 957 7.09 21.77 -41.05
C ASN A 957 5.93 20.94 -41.61
N GLY A 958 4.86 20.73 -40.81
CA GLY A 958 3.73 19.90 -41.21
C GLY A 958 3.00 20.46 -42.43
N VAL A 959 2.46 19.57 -43.28
CA VAL A 959 1.73 19.98 -44.50
C VAL A 959 0.44 20.73 -44.16
N VAL A 960 -0.26 20.34 -43.09
CA VAL A 960 -1.52 20.98 -42.67
C VAL A 960 -1.27 22.38 -42.07
N PRO A 961 -0.36 22.56 -41.08
CA PRO A 961 -0.03 23.89 -40.57
C PRO A 961 0.56 24.83 -41.62
N ARG A 962 1.36 24.33 -42.57
CA ARG A 962 1.88 25.14 -43.67
C ARG A 962 0.77 25.64 -44.59
N GLN A 963 -0.18 24.78 -44.95
CA GLN A 963 -1.33 25.21 -45.75
C GLN A 963 -2.18 26.24 -44.99
N ASN A 964 -2.37 26.04 -43.69
CA ASN A 964 -3.09 27.00 -42.85
C ASN A 964 -2.40 28.38 -42.80
N LYS A 965 -1.07 28.41 -42.61
CA LYS A 965 -0.27 29.66 -42.68
C LYS A 965 -0.33 30.31 -44.06
N SER A 966 -0.37 29.52 -45.14
CA SER A 966 -0.52 30.05 -46.50
C SER A 966 -1.90 30.68 -46.70
N LEU A 967 -2.96 30.09 -46.17
CA LEU A 967 -4.32 30.65 -46.21
C LEU A 967 -4.42 31.94 -45.38
N ASP A 968 -3.79 31.98 -44.19
CA ASP A 968 -3.70 33.21 -43.39
C ASP A 968 -3.04 34.34 -44.17
N SER A 969 -1.90 34.06 -44.80
CA SER A 969 -1.19 35.05 -45.62
C SER A 969 -2.03 35.55 -46.80
N LYS A 970 -2.84 34.66 -47.41
CA LYS A 970 -3.78 35.04 -48.49
C LYS A 970 -4.92 35.93 -47.97
N ALA A 971 -5.52 35.56 -46.84
CA ALA A 971 -6.60 36.33 -46.22
C ALA A 971 -6.12 37.73 -45.82
N ASP A 972 -4.93 37.85 -45.24
CA ASP A 972 -4.35 39.14 -44.88
C ASP A 972 -4.01 39.98 -46.10
N GLY A 973 -3.50 39.36 -47.18
CA GLY A 973 -3.32 40.04 -48.47
C GLY A 973 -4.63 40.59 -49.04
N PHE A 974 -5.74 39.85 -48.91
CA PHE A 974 -7.06 40.35 -49.31
C PHE A 974 -7.55 41.48 -48.40
N LYS A 975 -7.35 41.40 -47.08
CA LYS A 975 -7.69 42.49 -46.14
C LYS A 975 -6.95 43.78 -46.47
N SER A 976 -5.64 43.73 -46.68
CA SER A 976 -4.86 44.92 -47.05
C SER A 976 -5.33 45.55 -48.38
N ARG A 977 -5.80 44.71 -49.32
CA ARG A 977 -6.36 45.19 -50.59
C ARG A 977 -7.75 45.79 -50.41
N ILE A 978 -8.58 45.25 -49.51
CA ILE A 978 -9.85 45.86 -49.11
C ILE A 978 -9.62 47.22 -48.45
N GLU A 979 -8.67 47.35 -47.52
CA GLU A 979 -8.32 48.62 -46.89
C GLU A 979 -7.89 49.69 -47.92
N SER A 980 -7.13 49.25 -48.93
CA SER A 980 -6.72 50.12 -50.04
C SER A 980 -7.93 50.55 -50.90
N LEU A 981 -8.85 49.62 -51.19
CA LEU A 981 -10.09 49.92 -51.91
C LEU A 981 -11.00 50.84 -51.09
N ASP A 982 -11.09 50.67 -49.77
CA ASP A 982 -11.88 51.52 -48.89
C ASP A 982 -11.39 52.96 -48.92
N LYS A 983 -10.06 53.17 -48.85
CA LYS A 983 -9.46 54.51 -49.02
C LYS A 983 -9.77 55.11 -50.40
N LEU A 984 -9.75 54.30 -51.46
CA LEU A 984 -10.07 54.76 -52.81
C LEU A 984 -11.55 55.11 -52.98
N ILE A 985 -12.46 54.27 -52.47
CA ILE A 985 -13.91 54.49 -52.50
C ILE A 985 -14.26 55.75 -51.71
N GLU A 986 -13.70 55.91 -50.51
CA GLU A 986 -13.93 57.09 -49.68
C GLU A 986 -13.39 58.37 -50.33
N GLY A 987 -12.18 58.31 -50.91
CA GLY A 987 -11.61 59.42 -51.67
C GLY A 987 -12.45 59.81 -52.90
N LYS A 988 -12.98 58.81 -53.63
CA LYS A 988 -13.92 59.03 -54.75
C LYS A 988 -15.22 59.65 -54.27
N ARG A 989 -15.80 59.15 -53.17
CA ARG A 989 -17.03 59.68 -52.57
C ARG A 989 -16.87 61.15 -52.22
N SER A 990 -15.82 61.49 -51.46
CA SER A 990 -15.46 62.86 -51.11
C SER A 990 -15.29 63.77 -52.33
N ARG A 991 -14.71 63.26 -53.43
CA ARG A 991 -14.56 64.04 -54.68
C ARG A 991 -15.91 64.27 -55.37
N LEU A 992 -16.76 63.25 -55.45
CA LEU A 992 -18.09 63.38 -56.03
C LEU A 992 -18.95 64.34 -55.21
N GLU A 993 -18.94 64.24 -53.89
CA GLU A 993 -19.62 65.18 -52.99
C GLU A 993 -19.18 66.63 -53.23
N ARG A 994 -17.86 66.89 -53.36
CA ARG A 994 -17.34 68.21 -53.72
C ARG A 994 -17.76 68.67 -55.12
N GLN A 995 -17.76 67.78 -56.11
CA GLN A 995 -18.18 68.10 -57.48
C GLN A 995 -19.67 68.46 -57.55
N PHE A 996 -20.51 67.70 -56.85
CA PHE A 996 -21.95 67.98 -56.75
C PHE A 996 -22.22 69.28 -55.97
N ALA A 997 -21.50 69.53 -54.87
CA ALA A 997 -21.60 70.79 -54.13
C ALA A 997 -21.15 72.01 -54.97
N ASN A 998 -20.06 71.90 -55.73
CA ASN A 998 -19.61 72.95 -56.65
C ASN A 998 -20.60 73.19 -57.79
N MET A 999 -21.16 72.11 -58.36
CA MET A 999 -22.18 72.22 -59.40
C MET A 999 -23.44 72.91 -58.88
N GLU A 1000 -23.85 72.63 -57.64
CA GLU A 1000 -24.95 73.32 -56.96
C GLU A 1000 -24.65 74.81 -56.74
N SER A 1001 -23.41 75.15 -56.35
CA SER A 1001 -22.97 76.55 -56.24
C SER A 1001 -22.96 77.29 -57.57
N VAL A 1002 -22.57 76.63 -58.67
CA VAL A 1002 -22.58 77.23 -60.02
C VAL A 1002 -24.02 77.40 -60.52
N LEU A 1003 -24.89 76.43 -60.27
CA LEU A 1003 -26.31 76.51 -60.62
C LEU A 1003 -27.03 77.61 -59.81
N ALA A 1004 -26.66 77.80 -58.54
CA ALA A 1004 -27.12 78.93 -57.74
C ALA A 1004 -26.74 80.28 -58.37
N GLY A 1005 -25.46 80.44 -58.74
CA GLY A 1005 -24.99 81.65 -59.41
C GLY A 1005 -25.64 81.90 -60.77
N LEU A 1006 -25.94 80.85 -61.55
CA LEU A 1006 -26.65 80.95 -62.82
C LEU A 1006 -28.13 81.34 -62.63
N GLN A 1007 -28.82 80.81 -61.61
CA GLN A 1007 -30.19 81.23 -61.30
C GLN A 1007 -30.23 82.69 -60.80
N ASP A 1008 -29.24 83.13 -60.03
CA ASP A 1008 -29.11 84.52 -59.62
C ASP A 1008 -28.84 85.44 -60.83
N GLN A 1009 -28.00 85.02 -61.78
CA GLN A 1009 -27.83 85.70 -63.06
C GLN A 1009 -29.12 85.71 -63.90
N GLN A 1010 -29.88 84.62 -63.91
CA GLN A 1010 -31.15 84.53 -64.64
C GLN A 1010 -32.24 85.41 -64.01
N LYS A 1011 -32.27 85.54 -62.67
CA LYS A 1011 -33.09 86.53 -61.96
C LYS A 1011 -32.64 87.96 -62.26
N ALA A 1012 -31.34 88.23 -62.30
CA ALA A 1012 -30.81 89.54 -62.68
C ALA A 1012 -31.15 89.90 -64.15
N ILE A 1013 -31.06 88.94 -65.08
CA ILE A 1013 -31.48 89.12 -66.48
C ILE A 1013 -33.01 89.32 -66.59
N GLY A 1014 -33.80 88.60 -65.79
CA GLY A 1014 -35.24 88.79 -65.70
C GLY A 1014 -35.64 90.17 -65.17
N GLN A 1015 -34.87 90.75 -64.25
CA GLN A 1015 -35.06 92.13 -63.76
C GLN A 1015 -34.63 93.19 -64.79
N ILE A 1016 -33.73 92.86 -65.73
CA ILE A 1016 -33.33 93.75 -66.83
C ILE A 1016 -34.39 93.74 -67.94
N GLN A 1017 -35.06 92.61 -68.19
CA GLN A 1017 -36.15 92.53 -69.17
C GLN A 1017 -37.40 93.32 -68.77
N THR A 1018 -37.67 93.52 -67.48
CA THR A 1018 -38.80 94.35 -67.01
C THR A 1018 -38.51 95.86 -67.04
N ILE A 1019 -37.29 96.28 -67.35
CA ILE A 1019 -36.92 97.71 -67.49
C ILE A 1019 -36.96 98.15 -68.98
N SER A 1020 -37.20 97.23 -69.92
CA SER A 1020 -37.16 97.49 -71.37
C SER A 1020 -38.51 97.29 -72.09
N GLY A 1021 -39.63 97.35 -71.38
CA GLY A 1021 -40.99 97.24 -71.93
C GLY A 1021 -41.87 98.38 -71.48
#